data_AF-A0A1R1LXC8-F1
#
_entry.id   AF-A0A1R1LXC8-F1
#
_cell.length_a   1.000
_cell.length_b   1.000
_cell.length_c   1.000
_cell.angle_alpha   90.00
_cell.angle_beta   90.00
_cell.angle_gamma   90.00
#
_symmetry.space_group_name_H-M   'P 1'
#
loop_
_entity.id
_entity.type
_entity.pdbx_description
1 polymer ?
#
loop_
_entity_poly.entity_id
_entity_poly.type
_entity_poly.pdbx_seq_one_letter_code
_entity_poly.pdbx_strand_id
1 'polypeptide(L)'
;MNLMTIFENMDYGTAPETSQAALQWLDQHQRRFGHFIDGKFHTDESEQRFDSRNPADGTVLASLSAAGTDTVNKAVKAAKKAQSDWSALNGHQRARHLYALARLIQKHARLFAVLETLDNGKPIRESRDADIPLVIRHFYHHAGWAQLLDSEMPEQEALGVVGQIIPWNFPLLMLAWKVAPALACGNTVVLKPAEYTSLSALLFAEICQQAGLPKGVVNIITGDGTTGSLICEHPDISKIAFTGSTEVGRQIREKTAGSGKKLTLELGGKSPFIVFDDADLDSAVEGIVDAIWFNQGQVCCAGSRLLVQESIAELLLAKIRARMDTLRIGNPLDKTVDLGAIVDPIQLQQITSLVKKGVEEGAEIYQPQVEKVDICDNGCFYPPTLLSEVEGSAYVAQEEIFGPVLVSMTFRTPAEAVQLANNTRYGLAASIWSENINLCMDIAPKIKAGVAWINCTNQFDAAAGFGGTRESGFGREGGREGLYEYLKPRHLATAKPIKAKTKPGVSAGISTTSTQNRLDRTAKFYIGGKQVRPDSGYSLDVLSPKGELLGHCGEGNRKDIRNAVEAAAKATSWSQASGHNRAQVLYYIAENLSARAEEFAARISEQTGCSTKQAAEEVEVSIQRLFSYGAWADKYDGAVHSVPMRGVALAMHEANGVMAVVCSDQEPLLGFISLIAPAIAMGNRVVAVPSQTHPLSALDFYQILETSDVPAGVINIITGNSNELAKVLAAHYNVDAIWYWGDAEGSTLVENESTASLKRTWVNYGLSRDWLSPTQGEGREFLRQATEVKNIWAPYGE
;
A
#
# COMPACT_ATOMS: atom_id res chain seq x y z
N MET A 1 -4.71 -55.12 10.42
CA MET A 1 -6.08 -54.70 10.81
C MET A 1 -7.10 -55.57 10.09
N ASN A 2 -8.21 -55.90 10.75
CA ASN A 2 -9.35 -56.61 10.16
C ASN A 2 -10.16 -55.63 9.27
N LEU A 3 -10.60 -56.08 8.09
CA LEU A 3 -11.42 -55.31 7.14
C LEU A 3 -12.71 -54.76 7.76
N MET A 4 -13.29 -55.48 8.72
CA MET A 4 -14.46 -55.07 9.50
C MET A 4 -14.15 -53.84 10.36
N THR A 5 -12.96 -53.79 10.98
CA THR A 5 -12.52 -52.66 11.81
C THR A 5 -12.23 -51.40 10.97
N ILE A 6 -11.68 -51.55 9.76
CA ILE A 6 -11.48 -50.42 8.83
C ILE A 6 -12.84 -49.90 8.33
N PHE A 7 -13.80 -50.79 8.08
CA PHE A 7 -15.15 -50.40 7.66
C PHE A 7 -15.96 -49.77 8.79
N GLU A 8 -15.77 -50.22 10.04
CA GLU A 8 -16.41 -49.67 11.24
C GLU A 8 -15.83 -48.31 11.64
N ASN A 9 -14.51 -48.14 11.53
CA ASN A 9 -13.86 -46.87 11.87
C ASN A 9 -13.94 -45.83 10.73
N MET A 10 -14.05 -46.29 9.48
CA MET A 10 -13.86 -45.47 8.27
C MET A 10 -12.58 -44.61 8.33
N ASP A 11 -11.50 -45.14 8.92
CA ASP A 11 -10.24 -44.42 9.05
C ASP A 11 -9.72 -44.06 7.64
N TYR A 12 -9.58 -42.77 7.36
CA TYR A 12 -9.06 -42.28 6.08
C TYR A 12 -7.57 -42.60 6.00
N GLY A 13 -7.16 -43.44 5.06
CA GLY A 13 -5.74 -43.68 4.79
C GLY A 13 -5.04 -42.44 4.24
N THR A 14 -3.71 -42.38 4.42
CA THR A 14 -2.89 -41.28 3.90
C THR A 14 -2.90 -41.23 2.37
N ALA A 15 -2.81 -40.02 1.81
CA ALA A 15 -2.83 -39.80 0.36
C ALA A 15 -1.72 -38.85 -0.11
N PRO A 16 -0.44 -39.21 0.10
CA PRO A 16 0.69 -38.35 -0.25
C PRO A 16 0.80 -38.11 -1.76
N GLU A 17 1.08 -36.87 -2.15
CA GLU A 17 1.57 -36.52 -3.48
C GLU A 17 3.03 -36.96 -3.64
N THR A 18 3.38 -37.39 -4.85
CA THR A 18 4.76 -37.80 -5.14
C THR A 18 5.67 -36.58 -5.29
N SER A 19 6.80 -36.58 -4.57
CA SER A 19 7.84 -35.56 -4.65
C SER A 19 8.89 -35.83 -5.75
N GLN A 20 8.79 -36.95 -6.47
CA GLN A 20 9.85 -37.45 -7.35
C GLN A 20 10.30 -36.44 -8.41
N ALA A 21 9.36 -35.73 -9.07
CA ALA A 21 9.70 -34.76 -10.10
C ALA A 21 10.43 -33.53 -9.54
N ALA A 22 10.03 -33.06 -8.34
CA ALA A 22 10.69 -31.95 -7.66
C ALA A 22 12.09 -32.36 -7.20
N LEU A 23 12.24 -33.53 -6.58
CA LEU A 23 13.54 -34.06 -6.17
C LEU A 23 14.47 -34.29 -7.37
N GLN A 24 13.95 -34.82 -8.48
CA GLN A 24 14.74 -34.99 -9.71
C GLN A 24 15.20 -33.64 -10.27
N TRP A 25 14.35 -32.60 -10.25
CA TRP A 25 14.74 -31.26 -10.67
C TRP A 25 15.85 -30.67 -9.79
N LEU A 26 15.75 -30.86 -8.47
CA LEU A 26 16.82 -30.49 -7.53
C LEU A 26 18.12 -31.26 -7.83
N ASP A 27 18.04 -32.56 -8.06
CA ASP A 27 19.20 -33.41 -8.35
C ASP A 27 19.87 -33.07 -9.70
N GLN A 28 19.09 -32.66 -10.71
CA GLN A 28 19.60 -32.14 -11.99
C GLN A 28 20.47 -30.90 -11.80
N HIS A 29 20.17 -30.10 -10.77
CA HIS A 29 20.95 -28.94 -10.35
C HIS A 29 22.00 -29.28 -9.28
N GLN A 30 22.26 -30.57 -9.05
CA GLN A 30 23.17 -31.06 -8.01
C GLN A 30 22.81 -30.49 -6.62
N ARG A 31 21.54 -30.14 -6.41
CA ARG A 31 21.03 -29.46 -5.20
C ARG A 31 21.81 -28.21 -4.84
N ARG A 32 22.34 -27.51 -5.85
CA ARG A 32 23.20 -26.34 -5.69
C ARG A 32 22.78 -25.27 -6.68
N PHE A 33 22.20 -24.19 -6.17
CA PHE A 33 21.78 -23.07 -7.02
C PHE A 33 22.64 -21.84 -6.77
N GLY A 34 22.81 -21.07 -7.84
CA GLY A 34 23.29 -19.69 -7.77
C GLY A 34 22.21 -18.74 -8.25
N HIS A 35 22.63 -17.67 -8.90
CA HIS A 35 21.72 -16.58 -9.28
C HIS A 35 21.32 -16.70 -10.75
N PHE A 36 20.09 -16.31 -11.11
CA PHE A 36 19.66 -16.20 -12.49
C PHE A 36 19.84 -14.75 -12.98
N ILE A 37 20.85 -14.51 -13.81
CA ILE A 37 21.22 -13.17 -14.29
C ILE A 37 21.49 -13.24 -15.80
N ASP A 38 20.92 -12.29 -16.54
CA ASP A 38 21.08 -12.19 -18.00
C ASP A 38 20.67 -13.48 -18.75
N GLY A 39 19.62 -14.14 -18.26
CA GLY A 39 19.04 -15.34 -18.86
C GLY A 39 19.81 -16.65 -18.61
N LYS A 40 20.69 -16.69 -17.60
CA LYS A 40 21.48 -17.89 -17.24
C LYS A 40 21.71 -17.99 -15.73
N PHE A 41 21.94 -19.20 -15.24
CA PHE A 41 22.36 -19.44 -13.85
C PHE A 41 23.88 -19.26 -13.68
N HIS A 42 24.27 -18.62 -12.57
CA HIS A 42 25.66 -18.40 -12.15
C HIS A 42 25.89 -19.03 -10.78
N THR A 43 26.36 -20.27 -10.74
CA THR A 43 26.48 -21.12 -9.54
C THR A 43 27.76 -20.94 -8.72
N ASP A 44 28.82 -20.43 -9.35
CA ASP A 44 30.18 -20.46 -8.79
C ASP A 44 30.67 -19.12 -8.22
N GLU A 45 29.85 -18.05 -8.30
CA GLU A 45 30.30 -16.69 -8.04
C GLU A 45 30.16 -16.19 -6.58
N SER A 46 29.65 -17.01 -5.64
CA SER A 46 29.47 -16.59 -4.24
C SER A 46 30.20 -17.49 -3.26
N GLU A 47 30.99 -16.87 -2.38
CA GLU A 47 31.66 -17.54 -1.25
C GLU A 47 30.70 -17.82 -0.08
N GLN A 48 29.57 -17.10 0.02
CA GLN A 48 28.58 -17.26 1.08
C GLN A 48 27.35 -18.02 0.58
N ARG A 49 26.92 -19.02 1.35
CA ARG A 49 25.78 -19.88 1.03
C ARG A 49 24.91 -20.11 2.26
N PHE A 50 23.65 -20.42 2.01
CA PHE A 50 22.69 -20.86 3.02
C PHE A 50 21.89 -22.05 2.48
N ASP A 51 21.28 -22.82 3.38
CA ASP A 51 20.51 -23.99 3.00
C ASP A 51 19.02 -23.65 2.96
N SER A 52 18.35 -24.05 1.88
CA SER A 52 16.89 -24.23 1.88
C SER A 52 16.59 -25.60 2.48
N ARG A 53 15.66 -25.63 3.43
CA ARG A 53 15.33 -26.80 4.25
C ARG A 53 13.84 -27.07 4.15
N ASN A 54 13.47 -28.35 4.12
CA ASN A 54 12.08 -28.74 4.27
C ASN A 54 11.68 -28.58 5.75
N PRO A 55 10.76 -27.68 6.10
CA PRO A 55 10.39 -27.46 7.50
C PRO A 55 9.63 -28.62 8.13
N ALA A 56 9.07 -29.54 7.33
CA ALA A 56 8.32 -30.68 7.84
C ALA A 56 9.22 -31.79 8.44
N ASP A 57 10.51 -31.85 8.07
CA ASP A 57 11.44 -32.89 8.51
C ASP A 57 12.88 -32.40 8.77
N GLY A 58 13.19 -31.14 8.45
CA GLY A 58 14.49 -30.51 8.62
C GLY A 58 15.54 -30.88 7.55
N THR A 59 15.15 -31.67 6.54
CA THR A 59 16.07 -32.11 5.49
C THR A 59 16.52 -30.94 4.61
N VAL A 60 17.79 -30.94 4.20
CA VAL A 60 18.31 -29.93 3.27
C VAL A 60 17.86 -30.26 1.85
N LEU A 61 17.10 -29.35 1.24
CA LEU A 61 16.63 -29.48 -0.14
C LEU A 61 17.72 -29.07 -1.13
N ALA A 62 18.30 -27.89 -0.92
CA ALA A 62 19.41 -27.37 -1.71
C ALA A 62 20.25 -26.33 -0.95
N SER A 63 21.51 -26.18 -1.36
CA SER A 63 22.36 -25.07 -0.94
C SER A 63 22.24 -23.93 -1.95
N LEU A 64 22.05 -22.70 -1.49
CA LEU A 64 21.80 -21.50 -2.29
C LEU A 64 22.90 -20.45 -2.07
N SER A 65 23.32 -19.77 -3.13
CA SER A 65 24.26 -18.64 -3.02
C SER A 65 23.60 -17.42 -2.36
N ALA A 66 24.32 -16.68 -1.52
CA ALA A 66 23.92 -15.36 -1.05
C ALA A 66 24.54 -14.26 -1.93
N ALA A 67 23.72 -13.35 -2.45
CA ALA A 67 24.15 -12.28 -3.34
C ALA A 67 24.70 -11.10 -2.54
N GLY A 68 26.00 -10.84 -2.71
CA GLY A 68 26.64 -9.60 -2.26
C GLY A 68 26.50 -8.47 -3.28
N THR A 69 27.19 -7.36 -3.01
CA THR A 69 27.18 -6.13 -3.82
C THR A 69 27.49 -6.37 -5.30
N ASP A 70 28.51 -7.18 -5.62
CA ASP A 70 28.91 -7.44 -7.01
C ASP A 70 27.83 -8.18 -7.80
N THR A 71 27.17 -9.16 -7.18
CA THR A 71 26.06 -9.89 -7.79
C THR A 71 24.87 -8.98 -8.03
N VAL A 72 24.50 -8.13 -7.05
CA VAL A 72 23.42 -7.15 -7.20
C VAL A 72 23.73 -6.20 -8.35
N ASN A 73 24.96 -5.68 -8.43
CA ASN A 73 25.40 -4.81 -9.50
C ASN A 73 25.31 -5.50 -10.88
N LYS A 74 25.72 -6.77 -10.98
CA LYS A 74 25.59 -7.57 -12.22
C LYS A 74 24.12 -7.73 -12.64
N ALA A 75 23.24 -8.07 -11.69
CA ALA A 75 21.81 -8.25 -11.95
C ALA A 75 21.14 -6.94 -12.42
N VAL A 76 21.40 -5.83 -11.73
CA VAL A 76 20.85 -4.52 -12.10
C VAL A 76 21.40 -4.05 -13.44
N LYS A 77 22.69 -4.27 -13.72
CA LYS A 77 23.29 -3.95 -15.03
C LYS A 77 22.64 -4.74 -16.16
N ALA A 78 22.33 -6.02 -15.95
CA ALA A 78 21.62 -6.83 -16.93
C ALA A 78 20.19 -6.32 -17.17
N ALA A 79 19.44 -6.01 -16.10
CA ALA A 79 18.11 -5.42 -16.20
C ALA A 79 18.11 -4.09 -16.96
N LYS A 80 19.01 -3.17 -16.57
CA LYS A 80 19.16 -1.87 -17.20
C LYS A 80 19.49 -1.97 -18.69
N LYS A 81 20.35 -2.93 -19.07
CA LYS A 81 20.69 -3.19 -20.47
C LYS A 81 19.49 -3.67 -21.28
N ALA A 82 18.62 -4.50 -20.69
CA ALA A 82 17.45 -5.05 -21.36
C ALA A 82 16.25 -4.07 -21.42
N GLN A 83 16.23 -3.05 -20.55
CA GLN A 83 15.10 -2.16 -20.36
C GLN A 83 14.65 -1.39 -21.62
N SER A 84 15.58 -0.87 -22.41
CA SER A 84 15.24 -0.10 -23.61
C SER A 84 14.54 -0.98 -24.65
N ASP A 85 15.09 -2.17 -24.89
CA ASP A 85 14.58 -3.08 -25.92
C ASP A 85 13.25 -3.70 -25.49
N TRP A 86 13.11 -4.01 -24.19
CA TRP A 86 11.87 -4.53 -23.63
C TRP A 86 10.72 -3.51 -23.66
N SER A 87 11.01 -2.25 -23.28
CA SER A 87 10.00 -1.19 -23.29
C SER A 87 9.62 -0.76 -24.71
N ALA A 88 10.53 -0.89 -25.69
CA ALA A 88 10.29 -0.62 -27.10
C ALA A 88 9.44 -1.67 -27.83
N LEU A 89 9.29 -2.88 -27.28
CA LEU A 89 8.31 -3.86 -27.78
C LEU A 89 6.91 -3.22 -27.75
N ASN A 90 6.07 -3.51 -28.74
CA ASN A 90 4.68 -3.09 -28.66
C ASN A 90 3.92 -3.94 -27.61
N GLY A 91 2.75 -3.46 -27.19
CA GLY A 91 1.93 -4.17 -26.20
C GLY A 91 1.65 -5.63 -26.54
N HIS A 92 1.41 -5.94 -27.82
CA HIS A 92 1.17 -7.30 -28.30
C HIS A 92 2.37 -8.24 -28.11
N GLN A 93 3.59 -7.77 -28.40
CA GLN A 93 4.81 -8.54 -28.23
C GLN A 93 5.05 -8.88 -26.75
N ARG A 94 4.88 -7.91 -25.84
CA ARG A 94 4.99 -8.17 -24.39
C ARG A 94 3.91 -9.15 -23.93
N ALA A 95 2.66 -8.95 -24.34
CA ALA A 95 1.53 -9.82 -24.00
C ALA A 95 1.80 -11.29 -24.35
N ARG A 96 2.41 -11.57 -25.50
CA ARG A 96 2.75 -12.94 -25.91
C ARG A 96 3.74 -13.63 -24.96
N HIS A 97 4.71 -12.90 -24.41
CA HIS A 97 5.64 -13.45 -23.42
C HIS A 97 4.93 -13.75 -22.10
N LEU A 98 4.12 -12.82 -21.58
CA LEU A 98 3.32 -13.05 -20.36
C LEU A 98 2.36 -14.24 -20.51
N TYR A 99 1.69 -14.36 -21.66
CA TYR A 99 0.85 -15.51 -21.99
C TYR A 99 1.65 -16.82 -22.02
N ALA A 100 2.86 -16.82 -22.62
CA ALA A 100 3.72 -17.99 -22.66
C ALA A 100 4.18 -18.42 -21.26
N LEU A 101 4.52 -17.46 -20.38
CA LEU A 101 4.81 -17.72 -18.97
C LEU A 101 3.62 -18.39 -18.27
N ALA A 102 2.41 -17.84 -18.40
CA ALA A 102 1.20 -18.43 -17.83
C ALA A 102 1.00 -19.89 -18.28
N ARG A 103 1.18 -20.15 -19.59
CA ARG A 103 1.04 -21.49 -20.17
C ARG A 103 2.08 -22.47 -19.67
N LEU A 104 3.33 -22.04 -19.49
CA LEU A 104 4.40 -22.90 -19.01
C LEU A 104 4.25 -23.18 -17.51
N ILE A 105 3.86 -22.19 -16.72
CA ILE A 105 3.52 -22.42 -15.30
C ILE A 105 2.36 -23.42 -15.20
N GLN A 106 1.30 -23.25 -16.01
CA GLN A 106 0.19 -24.19 -16.05
C GLN A 106 0.62 -25.60 -16.45
N LYS A 107 1.49 -25.74 -17.46
CA LYS A 107 2.06 -27.02 -17.88
C LYS A 107 2.84 -27.70 -16.74
N HIS A 108 3.55 -26.92 -15.92
CA HIS A 108 4.39 -27.41 -14.83
C HIS A 108 3.73 -27.24 -13.45
N ALA A 109 2.41 -27.04 -13.39
CA ALA A 109 1.70 -26.64 -12.17
C ALA A 109 1.90 -27.60 -10.99
N ARG A 110 1.88 -28.93 -11.26
CA ARG A 110 2.12 -29.94 -10.23
C ARG A 110 3.54 -29.89 -9.67
N LEU A 111 4.54 -29.64 -10.53
CA LEU A 111 5.93 -29.51 -10.10
C LEU A 111 6.10 -28.29 -9.19
N PHE A 112 5.55 -27.14 -9.61
CA PHE A 112 5.55 -25.94 -8.79
C PHE A 112 4.86 -26.16 -7.43
N ALA A 113 3.67 -26.75 -7.41
CA ALA A 113 2.93 -26.97 -6.18
C ALA A 113 3.68 -27.86 -5.18
N VAL A 114 4.27 -28.96 -5.67
CA VAL A 114 5.07 -29.87 -4.83
C VAL A 114 6.34 -29.18 -4.32
N LEU A 115 7.03 -28.42 -5.17
CA LEU A 115 8.24 -27.71 -4.77
C LEU A 115 7.93 -26.61 -3.74
N GLU A 116 6.81 -25.89 -3.91
CA GLU A 116 6.33 -24.90 -2.95
C GLU A 116 6.06 -25.55 -1.58
N THR A 117 5.33 -26.68 -1.56
CA THR A 117 5.06 -27.42 -0.33
C THR A 117 6.32 -27.92 0.36
N LEU A 118 7.30 -28.43 -0.40
CA LEU A 118 8.58 -28.89 0.17
C LEU A 118 9.38 -27.74 0.79
N ASP A 119 9.47 -26.59 0.10
CA ASP A 119 10.31 -25.46 0.50
C ASP A 119 9.67 -24.60 1.60
N ASN A 120 8.33 -24.48 1.60
CA ASN A 120 7.59 -23.62 2.54
C ASN A 120 6.93 -24.37 3.70
N GLY A 121 6.50 -25.63 3.50
CA GLY A 121 5.80 -26.41 4.53
C GLY A 121 4.27 -26.41 4.43
N LYS A 122 3.67 -25.60 3.55
CA LYS A 122 2.21 -25.56 3.36
C LYS A 122 1.61 -26.85 2.78
N PRO A 123 0.37 -27.21 3.13
CA PRO A 123 -0.36 -28.33 2.56
C PRO A 123 -0.40 -28.27 1.03
N ILE A 124 -0.14 -29.41 0.40
CA ILE A 124 -0.12 -29.55 -1.05
C ILE A 124 -1.45 -29.18 -1.70
N ARG A 125 -2.55 -29.33 -0.95
CA ARG A 125 -3.89 -28.91 -1.40
C ARG A 125 -3.94 -27.41 -1.64
N GLU A 126 -3.41 -26.60 -0.73
CA GLU A 126 -3.38 -25.14 -0.87
C GLU A 126 -2.47 -24.71 -2.03
N SER A 127 -1.26 -25.27 -2.10
CA SER A 127 -0.36 -25.04 -3.23
C SER A 127 -1.04 -25.33 -4.57
N ARG A 128 -1.75 -26.45 -4.69
CA ARG A 128 -2.38 -26.90 -5.93
C ARG A 128 -3.65 -26.14 -6.30
N ASP A 129 -4.48 -25.82 -5.32
CA ASP A 129 -5.85 -25.38 -5.55
C ASP A 129 -6.01 -23.86 -5.35
N ALA A 130 -5.07 -23.19 -4.68
CA ALA A 130 -5.06 -21.73 -4.48
C ALA A 130 -3.82 -21.06 -5.13
N ASP A 131 -2.61 -21.31 -4.62
CA ASP A 131 -1.39 -20.57 -5.01
C ASP A 131 -1.12 -20.63 -6.52
N ILE A 132 -0.94 -21.84 -7.07
CA ILE A 132 -0.53 -22.01 -8.46
C ILE A 132 -1.61 -21.55 -9.45
N PRO A 133 -2.92 -21.85 -9.26
CA PRO A 133 -3.97 -21.28 -10.09
C PRO A 133 -3.97 -19.75 -10.08
N LEU A 134 -3.77 -19.10 -8.93
CA LEU A 134 -3.69 -17.65 -8.84
C LEU A 134 -2.43 -17.10 -9.54
N VAL A 135 -1.27 -17.76 -9.45
CA VAL A 135 -0.07 -17.40 -10.21
C VAL A 135 -0.38 -17.39 -11.71
N ILE A 136 -0.97 -18.47 -12.21
CA ILE A 136 -1.33 -18.61 -13.63
C ILE A 136 -2.30 -17.49 -14.04
N ARG A 137 -3.32 -17.23 -13.21
CA ARG A 137 -4.30 -16.17 -13.41
C ARG A 137 -3.64 -14.79 -13.51
N HIS A 138 -2.65 -14.48 -12.67
CA HIS A 138 -1.94 -13.20 -12.72
C HIS A 138 -1.20 -12.97 -14.02
N PHE A 139 -0.45 -13.96 -14.52
CA PHE A 139 0.25 -13.84 -15.80
C PHE A 139 -0.72 -13.74 -16.99
N TYR A 140 -1.81 -14.52 -16.99
CA TYR A 140 -2.84 -14.39 -18.03
C TYR A 140 -3.52 -13.03 -18.03
N HIS A 141 -3.93 -12.54 -16.87
CA HIS A 141 -4.62 -11.26 -16.76
C HIS A 141 -3.73 -10.09 -17.20
N HIS A 142 -2.48 -10.06 -16.73
CA HIS A 142 -1.54 -8.99 -17.07
C HIS A 142 -1.00 -9.08 -18.51
N ALA A 143 -1.06 -10.25 -19.16
CA ALA A 143 -0.88 -10.32 -20.61
C ALA A 143 -1.92 -9.46 -21.36
N GLY A 144 -3.17 -9.45 -20.90
CA GLY A 144 -4.23 -8.58 -21.43
C GLY A 144 -3.93 -7.10 -21.20
N TRP A 145 -3.46 -6.73 -20.01
CA TRP A 145 -3.05 -5.35 -19.74
C TRP A 145 -1.86 -4.90 -20.58
N ALA A 146 -0.87 -5.75 -20.81
CA ALA A 146 0.22 -5.43 -21.74
C ALA A 146 -0.29 -5.11 -23.15
N GLN A 147 -1.29 -5.86 -23.63
CA GLN A 147 -1.92 -5.67 -24.94
C GLN A 147 -2.71 -4.35 -25.05
N LEU A 148 -3.30 -3.88 -23.94
CA LEU A 148 -4.19 -2.72 -23.89
C LEU A 148 -3.53 -1.43 -23.37
N LEU A 149 -2.31 -1.53 -22.83
CA LEU A 149 -1.66 -0.42 -22.11
C LEU A 149 -1.60 0.88 -22.90
N ASP A 150 -1.17 0.82 -24.17
CA ASP A 150 -0.98 2.01 -25.00
C ASP A 150 -2.30 2.72 -25.36
N SER A 151 -3.42 1.99 -25.41
CA SER A 151 -4.75 2.58 -25.67
C SER A 151 -5.44 3.07 -24.40
N GLU A 152 -5.26 2.36 -23.28
CA GLU A 152 -5.94 2.66 -22.02
C GLU A 152 -5.18 3.64 -21.11
N MET A 153 -3.88 3.79 -21.31
CA MET A 153 -2.97 4.61 -20.49
C MET A 153 -1.91 5.33 -21.36
N PRO A 154 -2.31 6.03 -22.45
CA PRO A 154 -1.37 6.61 -23.43
C PRO A 154 -0.41 7.64 -22.83
N GLU A 155 -0.79 8.31 -21.75
CA GLU A 155 0.00 9.32 -21.05
C GLU A 155 1.06 8.74 -20.10
N GLN A 156 1.05 7.41 -19.90
CA GLN A 156 1.97 6.70 -19.02
C GLN A 156 3.12 6.04 -19.80
N GLU A 157 4.23 5.84 -19.09
CA GLU A 157 5.37 5.05 -19.56
C GLU A 157 5.98 4.21 -18.43
N ALA A 158 6.78 3.20 -18.81
CA ALA A 158 7.50 2.35 -17.87
C ALA A 158 8.42 3.17 -16.94
N LEU A 159 8.57 2.72 -15.69
CA LEU A 159 9.48 3.34 -14.74
C LEU A 159 10.95 3.10 -15.10
N GLY A 160 11.29 1.85 -15.45
CA GLY A 160 12.66 1.41 -15.67
C GLY A 160 12.94 0.05 -15.04
N VAL A 161 14.03 -0.06 -14.29
CA VAL A 161 14.38 -1.26 -13.52
C VAL A 161 13.65 -1.25 -12.18
N VAL A 162 13.02 -2.37 -11.83
CA VAL A 162 12.31 -2.55 -10.56
C VAL A 162 13.04 -3.55 -9.68
N GLY A 163 13.40 -3.13 -8.46
CA GLY A 163 13.84 -4.01 -7.38
C GLY A 163 12.65 -4.58 -6.63
N GLN A 164 12.57 -5.90 -6.50
CA GLN A 164 11.43 -6.59 -5.92
C GLN A 164 11.90 -7.51 -4.81
N ILE A 165 11.28 -7.41 -3.64
CA ILE A 165 11.62 -8.20 -2.45
C ILE A 165 10.31 -8.77 -1.91
N ILE A 166 10.24 -10.10 -1.79
CA ILE A 166 9.00 -10.82 -1.45
C ILE A 166 9.18 -11.68 -0.19
N PRO A 167 8.10 -11.93 0.57
CA PRO A 167 8.12 -12.73 1.79
C PRO A 167 8.08 -14.22 1.45
N TRP A 168 8.09 -15.03 2.50
CA TRP A 168 8.20 -16.48 2.41
C TRP A 168 6.87 -17.24 2.40
N ASN A 169 5.76 -16.58 2.70
CA ASN A 169 4.49 -17.26 2.97
C ASN A 169 3.75 -17.74 1.72
N PHE A 170 3.82 -16.98 0.62
CA PHE A 170 3.32 -17.39 -0.70
C PHE A 170 4.37 -17.10 -1.77
N PRO A 171 5.50 -17.86 -1.80
CA PRO A 171 6.69 -17.48 -2.56
C PRO A 171 6.42 -17.19 -4.05
N LEU A 172 5.79 -18.12 -4.76
CA LEU A 172 5.53 -17.98 -6.20
C LEU A 172 4.37 -17.03 -6.49
N LEU A 173 3.35 -16.99 -5.62
CA LEU A 173 2.22 -16.04 -5.78
C LEU A 173 2.68 -14.60 -5.59
N MET A 174 3.50 -14.32 -4.59
CA MET A 174 4.09 -12.99 -4.36
C MET A 174 5.04 -12.61 -5.50
N LEU A 175 5.79 -13.58 -6.04
CA LEU A 175 6.54 -13.36 -7.27
C LEU A 175 5.61 -12.93 -8.41
N ALA A 176 4.49 -13.62 -8.62
CA ALA A 176 3.54 -13.30 -9.69
C ALA A 176 2.90 -11.91 -9.52
N TRP A 177 2.51 -11.54 -8.30
CA TRP A 177 1.96 -10.22 -7.95
C TRP A 177 2.91 -9.08 -8.31
N LYS A 178 4.22 -9.30 -8.20
CA LYS A 178 5.23 -8.29 -8.52
C LYS A 178 5.71 -8.34 -9.97
N VAL A 179 6.05 -9.52 -10.49
CA VAL A 179 6.67 -9.67 -11.81
C VAL A 179 5.66 -9.45 -12.94
N ALA A 180 4.44 -9.99 -12.84
CA ALA A 180 3.46 -9.90 -13.92
C ALA A 180 3.09 -8.44 -14.31
N PRO A 181 2.69 -7.55 -13.37
CA PRO A 181 2.42 -6.15 -13.71
C PRO A 181 3.67 -5.38 -14.14
N ALA A 182 4.83 -5.65 -13.53
CA ALA A 182 6.08 -5.00 -13.93
C ALA A 182 6.41 -5.24 -15.42
N LEU A 183 6.38 -6.51 -15.84
CA LEU A 183 6.64 -6.89 -17.22
C LEU A 183 5.56 -6.36 -18.17
N ALA A 184 4.29 -6.39 -17.78
CA ALA A 184 3.19 -5.87 -18.60
C ALA A 184 3.35 -4.37 -18.90
N CYS A 185 3.74 -3.59 -17.89
CA CYS A 185 4.03 -2.17 -17.99
C CYS A 185 5.37 -1.84 -18.67
N GLY A 186 6.12 -2.84 -19.18
CA GLY A 186 7.37 -2.61 -19.90
C GLY A 186 8.59 -2.38 -19.01
N ASN A 187 8.55 -2.81 -17.75
CA ASN A 187 9.69 -2.75 -16.83
C ASN A 187 10.49 -4.06 -16.86
N THR A 188 11.74 -3.98 -16.44
CA THR A 188 12.61 -5.13 -16.15
C THR A 188 12.78 -5.28 -14.64
N VAL A 189 13.07 -6.50 -14.17
CA VAL A 189 13.03 -6.81 -12.75
C VAL A 189 14.33 -7.44 -12.22
N VAL A 190 14.67 -7.06 -11.00
CA VAL A 190 15.62 -7.76 -10.13
C VAL A 190 14.85 -8.17 -8.88
N LEU A 191 14.56 -9.47 -8.77
CA LEU A 191 13.75 -10.01 -7.68
C LEU A 191 14.60 -10.83 -6.72
N LYS A 192 14.36 -10.64 -5.42
CA LYS A 192 14.92 -11.45 -4.34
C LYS A 192 13.81 -12.18 -3.57
N PRO A 193 13.70 -13.52 -3.70
CA PRO A 193 12.77 -14.33 -2.91
C PRO A 193 13.29 -14.47 -1.47
N ALA A 194 12.40 -14.72 -0.50
CA ALA A 194 12.80 -14.89 0.89
C ALA A 194 13.81 -16.04 1.08
N GLU A 195 14.66 -15.91 2.10
CA GLU A 195 15.76 -16.85 2.35
C GLU A 195 15.27 -18.27 2.66
N TYR A 196 14.12 -18.40 3.30
CA TYR A 196 13.53 -19.70 3.63
C TYR A 196 12.90 -20.41 2.43
N THR A 197 12.55 -19.70 1.36
CA THR A 197 11.62 -20.21 0.32
C THR A 197 11.98 -19.71 -1.09
N SER A 198 13.18 -20.05 -1.54
CA SER A 198 13.74 -19.54 -2.80
C SER A 198 13.55 -20.46 -4.01
N LEU A 199 13.18 -21.74 -3.82
CA LEU A 199 13.30 -22.76 -4.87
C LEU A 199 12.30 -22.57 -6.01
N SER A 200 11.05 -22.20 -5.72
CA SER A 200 10.05 -21.98 -6.78
C SER A 200 10.34 -20.75 -7.64
N ALA A 201 10.94 -19.71 -7.05
CA ALA A 201 11.43 -18.55 -7.82
C ALA A 201 12.57 -18.96 -8.77
N LEU A 202 13.47 -19.84 -8.33
CA LEU A 202 14.54 -20.38 -9.19
C LEU A 202 13.97 -21.28 -10.30
N LEU A 203 12.96 -22.09 -10.02
CA LEU A 203 12.25 -22.84 -11.06
C LEU A 203 11.54 -21.89 -12.06
N PHE A 204 10.96 -20.78 -11.59
CA PHE A 204 10.37 -19.77 -12.47
C PHE A 204 11.43 -19.12 -13.40
N ALA A 205 12.68 -18.95 -12.97
CA ALA A 205 13.76 -18.48 -13.83
C ALA A 205 14.00 -19.41 -15.05
N GLU A 206 13.92 -20.72 -14.88
CA GLU A 206 13.97 -21.66 -16.02
C GLU A 206 12.76 -21.52 -16.94
N ILE A 207 11.58 -21.28 -16.37
CA ILE A 207 10.37 -21.01 -17.16
C ILE A 207 10.53 -19.74 -17.98
N CYS A 208 11.17 -18.69 -17.46
CA CYS A 208 11.51 -17.49 -18.23
C CYS A 208 12.38 -17.80 -19.45
N GLN A 209 13.38 -18.68 -19.28
CA GLN A 209 14.23 -19.12 -20.39
C GLN A 209 13.42 -19.91 -21.44
N GLN A 210 12.57 -20.86 -21.01
CA GLN A 210 11.73 -21.64 -21.90
C GLN A 210 10.66 -20.80 -22.62
N ALA A 211 10.15 -19.75 -21.97
CA ALA A 211 9.21 -18.79 -22.54
C ALA A 211 9.86 -17.87 -23.60
N GLY A 212 11.17 -17.96 -23.78
CA GLY A 212 11.93 -17.11 -24.70
C GLY A 212 11.97 -15.65 -24.26
N LEU A 213 11.89 -15.38 -22.95
CA LEU A 213 11.96 -14.02 -22.43
C LEU A 213 13.34 -13.41 -22.77
N PRO A 214 13.42 -12.15 -23.23
CA PRO A 214 14.71 -11.54 -23.54
C PRO A 214 15.63 -11.53 -22.32
N LYS A 215 16.92 -11.76 -22.56
CA LYS A 215 17.94 -11.83 -21.50
C LYS A 215 17.98 -10.53 -20.70
N GLY A 216 18.05 -10.66 -19.38
CA GLY A 216 18.08 -9.52 -18.46
C GLY A 216 16.71 -8.95 -18.11
N VAL A 217 15.62 -9.32 -18.79
CA VAL A 217 14.27 -8.81 -18.45
C VAL A 217 13.83 -9.25 -17.06
N VAL A 218 14.16 -10.49 -16.69
CA VAL A 218 14.00 -11.04 -15.33
C VAL A 218 15.35 -11.49 -14.83
N ASN A 219 15.71 -11.04 -13.62
CA ASN A 219 16.88 -11.50 -12.89
C ASN A 219 16.43 -11.90 -11.47
N ILE A 220 16.83 -13.08 -11.02
CA ILE A 220 16.48 -13.62 -9.71
C ILE A 220 17.76 -13.86 -8.93
N ILE A 221 17.90 -13.16 -7.82
CA ILE A 221 19.06 -13.26 -6.94
C ILE A 221 18.61 -13.68 -5.54
N THR A 222 19.39 -14.52 -4.89
CA THR A 222 19.07 -15.14 -3.59
C THR A 222 19.98 -14.56 -2.52
N GLY A 223 19.54 -14.54 -1.27
CA GLY A 223 20.30 -14.00 -0.14
C GLY A 223 19.41 -13.67 1.04
N ASP A 224 19.96 -13.00 2.04
CA ASP A 224 19.28 -12.62 3.29
C ASP A 224 18.74 -11.17 3.21
N GLY A 225 18.47 -10.54 4.36
CA GLY A 225 18.09 -9.13 4.44
C GLY A 225 19.15 -8.16 3.90
N THR A 226 20.44 -8.51 3.95
CA THR A 226 21.54 -7.70 3.44
C THR A 226 21.43 -7.54 1.93
N THR A 227 21.18 -8.64 1.21
CA THR A 227 20.92 -8.59 -0.23
C THR A 227 19.73 -7.69 -0.56
N GLY A 228 18.65 -7.77 0.23
CA GLY A 228 17.48 -6.89 0.08
C GLY A 228 17.85 -5.40 0.24
N SER A 229 18.66 -5.08 1.25
CA SER A 229 19.18 -3.71 1.46
C SER A 229 19.94 -3.18 0.26
N LEU A 230 20.84 -3.99 -0.30
CA LEU A 230 21.66 -3.62 -1.46
C LEU A 230 20.79 -3.32 -2.70
N ILE A 231 19.68 -4.06 -2.89
CA ILE A 231 18.71 -3.77 -3.95
C ILE A 231 18.04 -2.40 -3.70
N CYS A 232 17.59 -2.13 -2.47
CA CYS A 232 16.94 -0.87 -2.13
C CYS A 232 17.83 0.36 -2.36
N GLU A 233 19.12 0.24 -2.05
CA GLU A 233 20.09 1.32 -2.12
C GLU A 233 20.66 1.53 -3.54
N HIS A 234 20.47 0.58 -4.46
CA HIS A 234 21.11 0.63 -5.77
C HIS A 234 20.63 1.85 -6.60
N PRO A 235 21.55 2.68 -7.14
CA PRO A 235 21.17 3.94 -7.81
C PRO A 235 20.41 3.75 -9.12
N ASP A 236 20.69 2.66 -9.86
CA ASP A 236 20.04 2.37 -11.14
C ASP A 236 18.65 1.71 -11.04
N ILE A 237 18.16 1.45 -9.84
CA ILE A 237 16.79 0.96 -9.64
C ILE A 237 15.85 2.16 -9.54
N SER A 238 14.76 2.14 -10.32
CA SER A 238 13.77 3.23 -10.38
C SER A 238 12.56 3.01 -9.47
N LYS A 239 12.33 1.76 -9.04
CA LYS A 239 11.23 1.40 -8.14
C LYS A 239 11.63 0.29 -7.19
N ILE A 240 11.16 0.37 -5.95
CA ILE A 240 11.15 -0.74 -4.99
C ILE A 240 9.69 -1.18 -4.78
N ALA A 241 9.46 -2.50 -4.89
CA ALA A 241 8.22 -3.13 -4.47
C ALA A 241 8.55 -4.18 -3.41
N PHE A 242 8.08 -3.96 -2.18
CA PHE A 242 8.36 -4.81 -1.04
C PHE A 242 7.06 -5.36 -0.45
N THR A 243 7.08 -6.64 -0.09
CA THR A 243 6.06 -7.23 0.79
C THR A 243 6.77 -7.88 1.97
N GLY A 244 6.30 -7.61 3.20
CA GLY A 244 6.92 -8.16 4.42
C GLY A 244 6.53 -7.42 5.69
N SER A 245 7.39 -7.40 6.70
CA SER A 245 7.05 -6.78 7.99
C SER A 245 7.05 -5.25 7.91
N THR A 246 6.19 -4.62 8.73
CA THR A 246 6.12 -3.15 8.81
C THR A 246 7.45 -2.52 9.21
N GLU A 247 8.20 -3.17 10.09
CA GLU A 247 9.50 -2.67 10.54
C GLU A 247 10.53 -2.60 9.40
N VAL A 248 10.61 -3.64 8.57
CA VAL A 248 11.45 -3.62 7.37
C VAL A 248 10.94 -2.57 6.36
N GLY A 249 9.61 -2.41 6.24
CA GLY A 249 9.00 -1.35 5.44
C GLY A 249 9.47 0.06 5.83
N ARG A 250 9.58 0.36 7.13
CA ARG A 250 10.14 1.63 7.63
C ARG A 250 11.59 1.81 7.20
N GLN A 251 12.42 0.79 7.42
CA GLN A 251 13.83 0.84 7.03
C GLN A 251 14.02 1.03 5.52
N ILE A 252 13.15 0.43 4.69
CA ILE A 252 13.16 0.65 3.24
C ILE A 252 12.77 2.10 2.90
N ARG A 253 11.73 2.65 3.53
CA ARG A 253 11.34 4.06 3.32
C ARG A 253 12.46 5.02 3.70
N GLU A 254 13.16 4.78 4.81
CA GLU A 254 14.34 5.54 5.24
C GLU A 254 15.45 5.49 4.18
N LYS A 255 15.84 4.28 3.76
CA LYS A 255 16.92 4.07 2.78
C LYS A 255 16.62 4.63 1.40
N THR A 256 15.35 4.73 1.03
CA THR A 256 14.91 5.23 -0.28
C THR A 256 14.54 6.71 -0.28
N ALA A 257 14.51 7.37 0.88
CA ALA A 257 14.19 8.80 1.00
C ALA A 257 15.14 9.65 0.14
N GLY A 258 14.58 10.58 -0.63
CA GLY A 258 15.31 11.47 -1.52
C GLY A 258 15.82 10.85 -2.81
N SER A 259 15.70 9.53 -2.98
CA SER A 259 16.32 8.83 -4.12
C SER A 259 15.57 8.97 -5.44
N GLY A 260 14.35 9.52 -5.44
CA GLY A 260 13.48 9.58 -6.62
C GLY A 260 12.82 8.25 -6.98
N LYS A 261 13.08 7.18 -6.21
CA LYS A 261 12.51 5.85 -6.45
C LYS A 261 11.03 5.85 -6.12
N LYS A 262 10.22 5.25 -7.01
CA LYS A 262 8.85 4.88 -6.65
C LYS A 262 8.86 3.75 -5.64
N LEU A 263 7.96 3.78 -4.66
CA LEU A 263 7.92 2.80 -3.57
C LEU A 263 6.49 2.25 -3.40
N THR A 264 6.38 0.94 -3.30
CA THR A 264 5.16 0.23 -2.87
C THR A 264 5.52 -0.67 -1.72
N LEU A 265 4.75 -0.60 -0.64
CA LEU A 265 4.94 -1.38 0.58
C LEU A 265 3.64 -2.12 0.90
N GLU A 266 3.68 -3.44 0.89
CA GLU A 266 2.60 -4.29 1.38
C GLU A 266 3.05 -4.94 2.70
N LEU A 267 2.51 -4.48 3.82
CA LEU A 267 3.05 -4.76 5.14
C LEU A 267 2.10 -5.62 5.99
N GLY A 268 2.39 -5.76 7.28
CA GLY A 268 1.62 -6.60 8.19
C GLY A 268 0.16 -6.15 8.35
N GLY A 269 -0.66 -7.05 8.90
CA GLY A 269 -2.07 -6.77 9.16
C GLY A 269 -2.63 -7.59 10.30
N LYS A 270 -3.41 -6.96 11.19
CA LYS A 270 -4.25 -7.65 12.19
C LYS A 270 -5.72 -7.58 11.78
N SER A 271 -6.00 -8.19 10.62
CA SER A 271 -7.28 -8.05 9.91
C SER A 271 -8.44 -8.55 10.78
N PRO A 272 -9.49 -7.74 11.01
CA PRO A 272 -10.64 -8.15 11.79
C PRO A 272 -11.56 -9.08 10.98
N PHE A 273 -12.14 -10.05 11.67
CA PHE A 273 -13.19 -10.93 11.17
C PHE A 273 -14.45 -10.69 12.00
N ILE A 274 -15.44 -10.00 11.45
CA ILE A 274 -16.59 -9.47 12.19
C ILE A 274 -17.80 -10.37 11.93
N VAL A 275 -18.40 -10.92 12.99
CA VAL A 275 -19.58 -11.79 12.92
C VAL A 275 -20.72 -11.18 13.71
N PHE A 276 -21.78 -10.80 13.00
CA PHE A 276 -23.02 -10.27 13.57
C PHE A 276 -24.00 -11.38 13.96
N ASP A 277 -24.97 -11.05 14.80
CA ASP A 277 -25.94 -11.98 15.36
C ASP A 277 -26.85 -12.68 14.34
N ASP A 278 -27.01 -12.07 13.16
CA ASP A 278 -27.79 -12.60 12.03
C ASP A 278 -26.94 -13.30 10.96
N ALA A 279 -25.64 -13.51 11.20
CA ALA A 279 -24.77 -14.22 10.28
C ALA A 279 -25.15 -15.70 10.15
N ASP A 280 -24.92 -16.29 8.97
CA ASP A 280 -24.82 -17.74 8.84
C ASP A 280 -23.59 -18.24 9.61
N LEU A 281 -23.81 -18.76 10.81
CA LEU A 281 -22.75 -19.18 11.71
C LEU A 281 -21.95 -20.37 11.17
N ASP A 282 -22.57 -21.28 10.40
CA ASP A 282 -21.86 -22.45 9.87
C ASP A 282 -20.92 -22.02 8.74
N SER A 283 -21.39 -21.16 7.84
CA SER A 283 -20.54 -20.55 6.82
C SER A 283 -19.46 -19.65 7.42
N ALA A 284 -19.77 -18.88 8.47
CA ALA A 284 -18.77 -18.06 9.17
C ALA A 284 -17.68 -18.91 9.82
N VAL A 285 -18.02 -20.06 10.40
CA VAL A 285 -17.04 -21.01 10.98
C VAL A 285 -16.09 -21.53 9.91
N GLU A 286 -16.58 -22.00 8.76
CA GLU A 286 -15.69 -22.42 7.66
C GLU A 286 -14.89 -21.23 7.08
N GLY A 287 -15.47 -20.04 7.05
CA GLY A 287 -14.73 -18.81 6.72
C GLY A 287 -13.58 -18.54 7.69
N ILE A 288 -13.75 -18.77 8.99
CA ILE A 288 -12.66 -18.65 9.98
C ILE A 288 -11.61 -19.74 9.75
N VAL A 289 -12.03 -20.96 9.38
CA VAL A 289 -11.12 -22.04 8.94
C VAL A 289 -10.20 -21.55 7.83
N ASP A 290 -10.79 -21.03 6.76
CA ASP A 290 -10.09 -20.50 5.58
C ASP A 290 -9.31 -19.21 5.87
N ALA A 291 -9.65 -18.47 6.93
CA ALA A 291 -8.97 -17.23 7.30
C ALA A 291 -7.71 -17.45 8.14
N ILE A 292 -7.70 -18.46 9.01
CA ILE A 292 -6.67 -18.64 10.06
C ILE A 292 -5.84 -19.88 9.86
N TRP A 293 -6.44 -20.96 9.40
CA TRP A 293 -5.75 -22.24 9.30
C TRP A 293 -5.30 -22.53 7.88
N PHE A 294 -5.83 -21.80 6.89
CA PHE A 294 -5.21 -21.64 5.58
C PHE A 294 -3.77 -21.15 5.71
N ASN A 295 -2.84 -21.84 5.06
CA ASN A 295 -1.39 -21.62 5.14
C ASN A 295 -0.89 -21.52 6.59
N GLN A 296 -1.53 -22.27 7.48
CA GLN A 296 -1.30 -22.30 8.93
C GLN A 296 -1.23 -20.86 9.51
N GLY A 297 -2.06 -19.96 9.01
CA GLY A 297 -2.18 -18.57 9.48
C GLY A 297 -1.06 -17.63 9.06
N GLN A 298 -0.15 -18.08 8.20
CA GLN A 298 0.92 -17.25 7.65
C GLN A 298 0.42 -16.44 6.45
N VAL A 299 -0.59 -15.62 6.71
CA VAL A 299 -1.29 -14.83 5.69
C VAL A 299 -1.38 -13.40 6.20
N CYS A 300 -0.89 -12.42 5.44
CA CYS A 300 -0.89 -11.01 5.86
C CYS A 300 -2.30 -10.49 6.14
N CYS A 301 -3.31 -11.02 5.44
CA CYS A 301 -4.71 -10.68 5.63
C CYS A 301 -5.51 -11.70 6.45
N ALA A 302 -4.84 -12.60 7.19
CA ALA A 302 -5.52 -13.56 8.06
C ALA A 302 -6.54 -12.85 8.96
N GLY A 303 -7.76 -13.40 9.06
CA GLY A 303 -8.85 -12.91 9.92
C GLY A 303 -8.59 -13.11 11.42
N SER A 304 -7.33 -12.95 11.84
CA SER A 304 -6.74 -13.39 13.11
C SER A 304 -7.30 -12.69 14.34
N ARG A 305 -8.21 -11.74 14.16
CA ARG A 305 -8.94 -11.05 15.22
C ARG A 305 -10.44 -11.18 14.98
N LEU A 306 -11.04 -12.23 15.55
CA LEU A 306 -12.47 -12.45 15.54
C LEU A 306 -13.14 -11.43 16.47
N LEU A 307 -14.07 -10.66 15.92
CA LEU A 307 -15.00 -9.80 16.65
C LEU A 307 -16.38 -10.43 16.49
N VAL A 308 -16.98 -10.92 17.58
CA VAL A 308 -18.27 -11.61 17.55
C VAL A 308 -19.31 -10.87 18.39
N GLN A 309 -20.53 -10.75 17.89
CA GLN A 309 -21.59 -10.09 18.66
C GLN A 309 -21.97 -10.91 19.90
N GLU A 310 -22.14 -10.26 21.05
CA GLU A 310 -22.25 -10.90 22.37
C GLU A 310 -23.35 -11.97 22.45
N SER A 311 -24.46 -11.79 21.73
CA SER A 311 -25.61 -12.70 21.73
C SER A 311 -25.35 -14.08 21.10
N ILE A 312 -24.33 -14.19 20.24
CA ILE A 312 -23.98 -15.44 19.52
C ILE A 312 -22.58 -15.96 19.89
N ALA A 313 -21.84 -15.27 20.74
CA ALA A 313 -20.44 -15.55 21.03
C ALA A 313 -20.20 -16.98 21.54
N GLU A 314 -20.96 -17.43 22.55
CA GLU A 314 -20.81 -18.77 23.13
C GLU A 314 -21.08 -19.87 22.08
N LEU A 315 -22.16 -19.70 21.30
CA LEU A 315 -22.55 -20.64 20.26
C LEU A 315 -21.50 -20.72 19.14
N LEU A 316 -21.03 -19.57 18.65
CA LEU A 316 -20.01 -19.51 17.60
C LEU A 316 -18.69 -20.13 18.08
N LEU A 317 -18.21 -19.78 19.27
CA LEU A 317 -16.98 -20.34 19.83
C LEU A 317 -17.09 -21.85 20.04
N ALA A 318 -18.25 -22.37 20.43
CA ALA A 318 -18.48 -23.81 20.52
C ALA A 318 -18.37 -24.50 19.15
N LYS A 319 -18.95 -23.92 18.09
CA LYS A 319 -18.83 -24.43 16.71
C LYS A 319 -17.39 -24.37 16.20
N ILE A 320 -16.68 -23.26 16.47
CA ILE A 320 -15.26 -23.11 16.10
C ILE A 320 -14.44 -24.21 16.75
N ARG A 321 -14.57 -24.43 18.07
CA ARG A 321 -13.84 -25.51 18.78
C ARG A 321 -14.13 -26.88 18.18
N ALA A 322 -15.41 -27.21 17.96
CA ALA A 322 -15.81 -28.47 17.34
C ALA A 322 -15.22 -28.64 15.93
N ARG A 323 -15.12 -27.56 15.14
CA ARG A 323 -14.48 -27.60 13.83
C ARG A 323 -12.97 -27.74 13.92
N MET A 324 -12.32 -27.05 14.86
CA MET A 324 -10.88 -27.17 15.12
C MET A 324 -10.48 -28.61 15.48
N ASP A 325 -11.30 -29.35 16.23
CA ASP A 325 -11.08 -30.77 16.59
C ASP A 325 -10.99 -31.70 15.36
N THR A 326 -11.51 -31.29 14.21
CA THR A 326 -11.52 -32.09 12.98
C THR A 326 -10.34 -31.81 12.04
N LEU A 327 -9.52 -30.80 12.34
CA LEU A 327 -8.36 -30.45 11.52
C LEU A 327 -7.24 -31.49 11.67
N ARG A 328 -6.61 -31.84 10.55
CA ARG A 328 -5.47 -32.77 10.52
C ARG A 328 -4.15 -32.03 10.40
N ILE A 329 -3.23 -32.30 11.31
CA ILE A 329 -1.84 -31.80 11.24
C ILE A 329 -0.97 -32.94 10.75
N GLY A 330 -0.10 -32.70 9.78
CA GLY A 330 0.73 -33.79 9.27
C GLY A 330 1.70 -33.42 8.17
N ASN A 331 2.26 -34.46 7.55
CA ASN A 331 3.09 -34.33 6.36
C ASN A 331 2.37 -33.48 5.31
N PRO A 332 2.91 -32.31 4.91
CA PRO A 332 2.19 -31.40 4.03
C PRO A 332 2.02 -31.92 2.60
N LEU A 333 2.72 -33.00 2.21
CA LEU A 333 2.47 -33.69 0.94
C LEU A 333 1.23 -34.58 0.97
N ASP A 334 0.67 -34.88 2.13
CA ASP A 334 -0.59 -35.61 2.23
C ASP A 334 -1.78 -34.69 1.90
N LYS A 335 -2.56 -35.05 0.89
CA LYS A 335 -3.74 -34.28 0.45
C LYS A 335 -4.84 -34.21 1.50
N THR A 336 -4.81 -35.07 2.49
CA THR A 336 -5.76 -35.12 3.61
C THR A 336 -5.38 -34.22 4.78
N VAL A 337 -4.16 -33.65 4.78
CA VAL A 337 -3.69 -32.73 5.83
C VAL A 337 -4.24 -31.32 5.60
N ASP A 338 -4.65 -30.67 6.68
CA ASP A 338 -5.14 -29.28 6.69
C ASP A 338 -4.07 -28.31 7.17
N LEU A 339 -3.19 -28.76 8.05
CA LEU A 339 -2.15 -27.95 8.66
C LEU A 339 -0.78 -28.60 8.45
N GLY A 340 0.03 -27.96 7.61
CA GLY A 340 1.41 -28.33 7.36
C GLY A 340 2.38 -27.85 8.44
N ALA A 341 3.63 -27.66 8.05
CA ALA A 341 4.68 -27.16 8.92
C ALA A 341 4.78 -25.62 8.84
N ILE A 342 5.02 -24.98 9.98
CA ILE A 342 5.49 -23.59 10.06
C ILE A 342 6.84 -23.49 9.34
N VAL A 343 7.02 -22.43 8.55
CA VAL A 343 8.13 -22.28 7.60
C VAL A 343 9.55 -22.49 8.18
N ASP A 344 9.78 -22.17 9.47
CA ASP A 344 11.11 -22.20 10.09
C ASP A 344 11.02 -22.29 11.64
N PRO A 345 12.00 -22.91 12.33
CA PRO A 345 12.03 -22.95 13.79
C PRO A 345 11.96 -21.59 14.49
N ILE A 346 12.53 -20.53 13.90
CA ILE A 346 12.47 -19.17 14.46
C ILE A 346 11.02 -18.68 14.51
N GLN A 347 10.27 -18.91 13.43
CA GLN A 347 8.86 -18.53 13.36
C GLN A 347 8.01 -19.34 14.35
N LEU A 348 8.28 -20.64 14.47
CA LEU A 348 7.63 -21.51 15.46
C LEU A 348 7.84 -20.99 16.90
N GLN A 349 9.06 -20.58 17.23
CA GLN A 349 9.39 -20.02 18.54
C GLN A 349 8.67 -18.68 18.77
N GLN A 350 8.60 -17.81 17.75
CA GLN A 350 7.89 -16.53 17.85
C GLN A 350 6.39 -16.73 18.13
N ILE A 351 5.73 -17.62 17.39
CA ILE A 351 4.31 -17.97 17.61
C ILE A 351 4.12 -18.48 19.05
N THR A 352 4.96 -19.42 19.48
CA THR A 352 4.91 -19.99 20.83
C THR A 352 5.04 -18.91 21.91
N SER A 353 5.97 -17.97 21.74
CA SER A 353 6.19 -16.88 22.69
C SER A 353 5.00 -15.92 22.75
N LEU A 354 4.37 -15.61 21.63
CA LEU A 354 3.23 -14.70 21.56
C LEU A 354 1.98 -15.32 22.19
N VAL A 355 1.72 -16.60 21.92
CA VAL A 355 0.62 -17.33 22.56
C VAL A 355 0.79 -17.39 24.06
N LYS A 356 2.01 -17.71 24.55
CA LYS A 356 2.31 -17.70 25.98
C LYS A 356 2.03 -16.34 26.61
N LYS A 357 2.46 -15.26 25.97
CA LYS A 357 2.20 -13.89 26.43
C LYS A 357 0.70 -13.57 26.50
N GLY A 358 -0.08 -13.98 25.49
CA GLY A 358 -1.54 -13.81 25.50
C GLY A 358 -2.20 -14.49 26.71
N VAL A 359 -1.78 -15.71 27.05
CA VAL A 359 -2.27 -16.44 28.24
C VAL A 359 -1.85 -15.73 29.53
N GLU A 360 -0.62 -15.22 29.61
CA GLU A 360 -0.14 -14.43 30.76
C GLU A 360 -0.93 -13.12 30.95
N GLU A 361 -1.46 -12.55 29.86
CA GLU A 361 -2.33 -11.37 29.86
C GLU A 361 -3.81 -11.68 30.16
N GLY A 362 -4.16 -12.96 30.39
CA GLY A 362 -5.49 -13.39 30.83
C GLY A 362 -6.34 -14.09 29.76
N ALA A 363 -5.81 -14.30 28.55
CA ALA A 363 -6.54 -15.03 27.51
C ALA A 363 -6.74 -16.51 27.88
N GLU A 364 -7.92 -17.04 27.59
CA GLU A 364 -8.18 -18.47 27.67
C GLU A 364 -7.68 -19.17 26.40
N ILE A 365 -6.88 -20.22 26.56
CA ILE A 365 -6.34 -20.98 25.43
C ILE A 365 -7.13 -22.28 25.20
N TYR A 366 -7.49 -22.51 23.95
CA TYR A 366 -7.97 -23.80 23.48
C TYR A 366 -7.09 -24.30 22.33
N GLN A 367 -6.54 -25.51 22.51
CA GLN A 367 -5.78 -26.27 21.53
C GLN A 367 -6.33 -27.70 21.51
N PRO A 368 -6.90 -28.17 20.39
CA PRO A 368 -7.47 -29.50 20.28
C PRO A 368 -6.39 -30.59 20.26
N GLN A 369 -6.77 -31.80 20.69
CA GLN A 369 -5.95 -33.00 20.50
C GLN A 369 -6.17 -33.52 19.07
N VAL A 370 -5.53 -32.86 18.10
CA VAL A 370 -5.66 -33.23 16.68
C VAL A 370 -4.98 -34.55 16.34
N GLU A 371 -5.50 -35.20 15.31
CA GLU A 371 -4.81 -36.31 14.66
C GLU A 371 -3.48 -35.82 14.05
N LYS A 372 -2.39 -36.53 14.39
CA LYS A 372 -1.04 -36.30 13.87
C LYS A 372 -0.74 -37.33 12.79
N VAL A 373 -0.68 -36.89 11.53
CA VAL A 373 -0.52 -37.77 10.37
C VAL A 373 0.93 -37.72 9.86
N ASP A 374 1.68 -38.81 10.06
CA ASP A 374 3.06 -38.96 9.56
C ASP A 374 3.99 -37.78 9.89
N ILE A 375 3.89 -37.25 11.12
CA ILE A 375 4.71 -36.13 11.60
C ILE A 375 6.12 -36.60 11.97
N CYS A 376 7.13 -35.84 11.55
CA CYS A 376 8.50 -35.99 12.01
C CYS A 376 8.73 -35.18 13.31
N ASP A 377 9.38 -35.76 14.31
CA ASP A 377 9.70 -35.08 15.58
C ASP A 377 10.58 -33.84 15.39
N ASN A 378 11.37 -33.78 14.31
CA ASN A 378 12.23 -32.65 13.98
C ASN A 378 11.53 -31.58 13.12
N GLY A 379 10.24 -31.77 12.78
CA GLY A 379 9.48 -30.83 11.96
C GLY A 379 8.89 -29.66 12.75
N CYS A 380 8.57 -28.59 12.04
CA CYS A 380 8.06 -27.35 12.62
C CYS A 380 6.52 -27.34 12.71
N PHE A 381 5.91 -28.14 13.57
CA PHE A 381 4.44 -28.21 13.66
C PHE A 381 3.89 -27.42 14.86
N TYR A 382 2.84 -26.62 14.64
CA TYR A 382 2.13 -25.89 15.69
C TYR A 382 0.62 -26.18 15.64
N PRO A 383 -0.04 -26.44 16.77
CA PRO A 383 -1.46 -26.78 16.78
C PRO A 383 -2.36 -25.58 16.45
N PRO A 384 -3.55 -25.82 15.87
CA PRO A 384 -4.55 -24.78 15.73
C PRO A 384 -4.90 -24.23 17.13
N THR A 385 -4.86 -22.91 17.28
CA THR A 385 -4.99 -22.27 18.60
C THR A 385 -6.08 -21.20 18.58
N LEU A 386 -6.95 -21.23 19.58
CA LEU A 386 -7.92 -20.17 19.86
C LEU A 386 -7.55 -19.53 21.20
N LEU A 387 -7.40 -18.21 21.21
CA LEU A 387 -7.30 -17.37 22.38
C LEU A 387 -8.62 -16.60 22.55
N SER A 388 -9.42 -16.98 23.55
CA SER A 388 -10.68 -16.32 23.90
C SER A 388 -10.55 -15.42 25.13
N GLU A 389 -11.60 -14.65 25.42
CA GLU A 389 -11.63 -13.66 26.52
C GLU A 389 -10.50 -12.63 26.43
N VAL A 390 -10.14 -12.22 25.21
CA VAL A 390 -9.03 -11.29 24.98
C VAL A 390 -9.53 -9.85 25.10
N GLU A 391 -8.86 -9.06 25.94
CA GLU A 391 -9.14 -7.62 26.05
C GLU A 391 -8.57 -6.83 24.86
N GLY A 392 -9.21 -5.73 24.48
CA GLY A 392 -8.80 -4.92 23.33
C GLY A 392 -7.41 -4.28 23.45
N SER A 393 -6.89 -4.13 24.67
CA SER A 393 -5.53 -3.64 24.95
C SER A 393 -4.47 -4.74 25.04
N ALA A 394 -4.85 -6.01 25.00
CA ALA A 394 -3.90 -7.13 25.04
C ALA A 394 -2.96 -7.07 23.83
N TYR A 395 -1.71 -7.48 24.04
CA TYR A 395 -0.69 -7.46 22.99
C TYR A 395 -1.11 -8.30 21.79
N VAL A 396 -1.69 -9.48 22.05
CA VAL A 396 -2.20 -10.40 21.01
C VAL A 396 -3.40 -9.86 20.22
N ALA A 397 -4.12 -8.86 20.74
CA ALA A 397 -5.19 -8.17 20.02
C ALA A 397 -4.65 -7.09 19.06
N GLN A 398 -3.47 -6.54 19.34
CA GLN A 398 -2.87 -5.42 18.61
C GLN A 398 -1.78 -5.86 17.62
N GLU A 399 -1.06 -6.92 17.95
CA GLU A 399 0.15 -7.37 17.26
C GLU A 399 -0.11 -8.65 16.47
N GLU A 400 0.57 -8.77 15.33
CA GLU A 400 0.42 -9.90 14.42
C GLU A 400 1.08 -11.17 14.99
N ILE A 401 0.28 -12.23 15.13
CA ILE A 401 0.73 -13.59 15.46
C ILE A 401 0.69 -14.36 14.16
N PHE A 402 1.77 -14.30 13.39
CA PHE A 402 1.83 -14.84 12.03
C PHE A 402 1.95 -16.38 12.06
N GLY A 403 0.85 -17.05 12.38
CA GLY A 403 0.72 -18.48 12.65
C GLY A 403 -0.74 -18.88 12.90
N PRO A 404 -1.04 -20.15 13.20
CA PRO A 404 -2.41 -20.69 13.19
C PRO A 404 -3.16 -20.37 14.50
N VAL A 405 -3.22 -19.07 14.84
CA VAL A 405 -3.73 -18.54 16.11
C VAL A 405 -4.85 -17.54 15.85
N LEU A 406 -6.05 -17.85 16.33
CA LEU A 406 -7.19 -16.95 16.34
C LEU A 406 -7.31 -16.26 17.70
N VAL A 407 -7.55 -14.94 17.69
CA VAL A 407 -7.84 -14.14 18.88
C VAL A 407 -9.28 -13.70 18.80
N SER A 408 -10.10 -13.95 19.82
CA SER A 408 -11.52 -13.59 19.82
C SER A 408 -11.87 -12.54 20.88
N MET A 409 -12.68 -11.57 20.49
CA MET A 409 -13.28 -10.54 21.33
C MET A 409 -14.76 -10.41 21.02
N THR A 410 -15.54 -9.88 21.97
CA THR A 410 -16.96 -9.61 21.78
C THR A 410 -17.26 -8.14 21.50
N PHE A 411 -18.41 -7.85 20.92
CA PHE A 411 -19.00 -6.50 20.81
C PHE A 411 -20.52 -6.55 20.99
N ARG A 412 -21.14 -5.42 21.31
CA ARG A 412 -22.60 -5.30 21.52
C ARG A 412 -23.34 -4.69 20.34
N THR A 413 -22.71 -3.70 19.69
CA THR A 413 -23.35 -2.93 18.62
C THR A 413 -22.47 -2.85 17.37
N PRO A 414 -23.05 -2.64 16.18
CA PRO A 414 -22.25 -2.44 14.97
C PRO A 414 -21.28 -1.26 15.05
N ALA A 415 -21.63 -0.20 15.77
CA ALA A 415 -20.73 0.93 15.99
C ALA A 415 -19.50 0.54 16.83
N GLU A 416 -19.70 -0.28 17.86
CA GLU A 416 -18.61 -0.82 18.67
C GLU A 416 -17.73 -1.79 17.87
N ALA A 417 -18.32 -2.63 17.00
CA ALA A 417 -17.57 -3.49 16.09
C ALA A 417 -16.61 -2.68 15.20
N VAL A 418 -17.10 -1.58 14.61
CA VAL A 418 -16.28 -0.65 13.82
C VAL A 418 -15.16 -0.02 14.66
N GLN A 419 -15.46 0.39 15.90
CA GLN A 419 -14.46 0.98 16.79
C GLN A 419 -13.35 -0.03 17.11
N LEU A 420 -13.70 -1.25 17.50
CA LEU A 420 -12.75 -2.32 17.81
C LEU A 420 -11.94 -2.71 16.57
N ALA A 421 -12.59 -2.91 15.43
CA ALA A 421 -11.95 -3.23 14.16
C ALA A 421 -10.91 -2.18 13.76
N ASN A 422 -11.23 -0.90 13.92
CA ASN A 422 -10.33 0.20 13.57
C ASN A 422 -9.28 0.54 14.64
N ASN A 423 -9.40 -0.01 15.86
CA ASN A 423 -8.46 0.16 16.97
C ASN A 423 -7.21 -0.71 16.79
N THR A 424 -6.46 -0.38 15.74
CA THR A 424 -5.16 -0.97 15.39
C THR A 424 -4.41 0.02 14.50
N ARG A 425 -3.08 -0.03 14.49
CA ARG A 425 -2.23 0.75 13.57
C ARG A 425 -2.30 0.27 12.12
N TYR A 426 -2.80 -0.94 11.91
CA TYR A 426 -2.93 -1.59 10.61
C TYR A 426 -4.20 -1.17 9.86
N GLY A 427 -4.28 -1.55 8.59
CA GLY A 427 -5.42 -1.33 7.72
C GLY A 427 -5.32 -2.07 6.38
N LEU A 428 -5.16 -3.40 6.43
CA LEU A 428 -4.97 -4.25 5.24
C LEU A 428 -6.29 -4.80 4.70
N ALA A 429 -6.89 -5.77 5.39
CA ALA A 429 -8.13 -6.41 5.00
C ALA A 429 -9.13 -6.51 6.16
N ALA A 430 -10.37 -6.84 5.87
CA ALA A 430 -11.41 -7.15 6.84
C ALA A 430 -12.43 -8.13 6.24
N SER A 431 -13.04 -8.96 7.09
CA SER A 431 -14.15 -9.85 6.70
C SER A 431 -15.37 -9.52 7.56
N ILE A 432 -16.55 -9.47 6.94
CA ILE A 432 -17.81 -9.02 7.53
C ILE A 432 -18.89 -10.06 7.25
N TRP A 433 -19.50 -10.60 8.29
CA TRP A 433 -20.48 -11.69 8.21
C TRP A 433 -21.82 -11.25 8.80
N SER A 434 -22.83 -11.18 7.92
CA SER A 434 -24.24 -10.91 8.25
C SER A 434 -25.11 -11.28 7.04
N GLU A 435 -26.30 -11.80 7.29
CA GLU A 435 -27.28 -12.05 6.22
C GLU A 435 -28.04 -10.78 5.80
N ASN A 436 -27.81 -9.65 6.49
CA ASN A 436 -28.44 -8.37 6.18
C ASN A 436 -27.56 -7.50 5.29
N ILE A 437 -27.99 -7.34 4.04
CA ILE A 437 -27.30 -6.50 3.04
C ILE A 437 -27.08 -5.05 3.50
N ASN A 438 -28.04 -4.47 4.24
CA ASN A 438 -27.89 -3.09 4.71
C ASN A 438 -26.77 -2.99 5.75
N LEU A 439 -26.67 -3.97 6.65
CA LEU A 439 -25.62 -4.00 7.66
C LEU A 439 -24.24 -4.19 7.02
N CYS A 440 -24.11 -5.16 6.11
CA CYS A 440 -22.85 -5.40 5.39
C CYS A 440 -22.37 -4.16 4.61
N MET A 441 -23.27 -3.54 3.83
CA MET A 441 -22.93 -2.37 3.01
C MET A 441 -22.75 -1.08 3.82
N ASP A 442 -23.31 -0.99 5.02
CA ASP A 442 -23.06 0.11 5.96
C ASP A 442 -21.72 -0.03 6.69
N ILE A 443 -21.32 -1.26 7.04
CA ILE A 443 -20.10 -1.53 7.82
C ILE A 443 -18.84 -1.54 6.95
N ALA A 444 -18.87 -2.15 5.77
CA ALA A 444 -17.71 -2.23 4.86
C ALA A 444 -16.98 -0.89 4.61
N PRO A 445 -17.67 0.24 4.30
CA PRO A 445 -16.99 1.53 4.12
C PRO A 445 -16.45 2.12 5.43
N LYS A 446 -16.98 1.74 6.60
CA LYS A 446 -16.54 2.27 7.90
C LYS A 446 -15.26 1.62 8.43
N ILE A 447 -14.94 0.41 7.99
CA ILE A 447 -13.69 -0.27 8.34
C ILE A 447 -12.51 0.34 7.58
N LYS A 448 -11.42 0.63 8.28
CA LYS A 448 -10.18 1.17 7.71
C LYS A 448 -9.30 0.02 7.23
N ALA A 449 -9.57 -0.42 6.01
CA ALA A 449 -8.85 -1.48 5.30
C ALA A 449 -8.84 -1.19 3.79
N GLY A 450 -7.86 -1.71 3.06
CA GLY A 450 -7.87 -1.65 1.59
C GLY A 450 -8.72 -2.74 0.94
N VAL A 451 -9.09 -3.79 1.68
CA VAL A 451 -10.01 -4.84 1.22
C VAL A 451 -11.06 -5.14 2.29
N ALA A 452 -12.31 -5.31 1.87
CA ALA A 452 -13.41 -5.78 2.72
C ALA A 452 -14.14 -6.93 2.02
N TRP A 453 -14.27 -8.07 2.67
CA TRP A 453 -14.99 -9.22 2.17
C TRP A 453 -16.32 -9.38 2.90
N ILE A 454 -17.43 -9.40 2.17
CA ILE A 454 -18.77 -9.64 2.71
C ILE A 454 -19.11 -11.12 2.54
N ASN A 455 -19.39 -11.82 3.65
CA ASN A 455 -19.73 -13.24 3.73
C ASN A 455 -18.71 -14.15 2.99
N CYS A 456 -17.46 -13.72 2.96
CA CYS A 456 -16.30 -14.46 2.44
C CYS A 456 -15.02 -13.89 3.07
N THR A 457 -13.88 -14.51 2.79
CA THR A 457 -12.56 -14.05 3.23
C THR A 457 -11.49 -14.59 2.28
N ASN A 458 -10.29 -13.99 2.28
CA ASN A 458 -9.15 -14.46 1.48
C ASN A 458 -9.50 -14.69 -0.01
N GLN A 459 -10.40 -13.88 -0.56
CA GLN A 459 -10.73 -13.89 -1.97
C GLN A 459 -9.73 -13.00 -2.73
N PHE A 460 -9.09 -13.57 -3.74
CA PHE A 460 -8.10 -12.90 -4.58
C PHE A 460 -8.40 -13.14 -6.05
N ASP A 461 -8.26 -12.10 -6.86
CA ASP A 461 -8.20 -12.22 -8.32
C ASP A 461 -7.23 -11.19 -8.88
N ALA A 462 -6.59 -11.51 -10.00
CA ALA A 462 -5.66 -10.61 -10.66
C ALA A 462 -6.29 -9.29 -11.12
N ALA A 463 -7.62 -9.23 -11.27
CA ALA A 463 -8.35 -8.01 -11.63
C ALA A 463 -8.67 -7.10 -10.43
N ALA A 464 -8.62 -7.60 -9.20
CA ALA A 464 -8.98 -6.84 -8.00
C ALA A 464 -7.72 -6.40 -7.24
N GLY A 465 -7.49 -5.10 -7.17
CA GLY A 465 -6.32 -4.55 -6.47
C GLY A 465 -6.33 -4.89 -4.97
N PHE A 466 -5.22 -5.42 -4.46
CA PHE A 466 -4.99 -5.67 -3.05
C PHE A 466 -3.97 -4.67 -2.51
N GLY A 467 -4.18 -4.13 -1.32
CA GLY A 467 -3.10 -3.46 -0.60
C GLY A 467 -3.52 -2.70 0.64
N GLY A 468 -2.55 -2.24 1.42
CA GLY A 468 -2.76 -1.64 2.73
C GLY A 468 -3.08 -0.14 2.75
N THR A 469 -3.53 0.31 3.92
CA THR A 469 -3.54 1.70 4.38
C THR A 469 -2.88 1.77 5.76
N ARG A 470 -2.62 2.99 6.29
CA ARG A 470 -1.94 3.19 7.58
C ARG A 470 -0.58 2.47 7.61
N GLU A 471 -0.26 1.75 8.68
CA GLU A 471 1.00 1.02 8.81
C GLU A 471 1.03 -0.35 8.09
N SER A 472 -0.08 -0.72 7.42
CA SER A 472 -0.08 -1.83 6.47
C SER A 472 0.53 -1.45 5.12
N GLY A 473 0.98 -0.20 4.97
CA GLY A 473 1.71 0.28 3.81
C GLY A 473 0.83 1.03 2.82
N PHE A 474 1.28 1.08 1.56
CA PHE A 474 0.67 1.87 0.49
C PHE A 474 1.04 1.36 -0.90
N GLY A 475 0.17 1.68 -1.86
CA GLY A 475 0.16 1.10 -3.21
C GLY A 475 -0.89 -0.01 -3.32
N ARG A 476 -1.08 -0.53 -4.54
CA ARG A 476 -1.97 -1.67 -4.79
C ARG A 476 -1.28 -2.65 -5.73
N GLU A 477 -1.54 -3.94 -5.55
CA GLU A 477 -1.09 -5.03 -6.41
C GLU A 477 -2.31 -5.72 -7.04
N GLY A 478 -2.30 -5.91 -8.36
CA GLY A 478 -3.46 -6.39 -9.12
C GLY A 478 -4.38 -5.27 -9.63
N GLY A 479 -5.25 -5.64 -10.56
CA GLY A 479 -6.18 -4.74 -11.23
C GLY A 479 -5.52 -3.66 -12.08
N ARG A 480 -6.34 -2.73 -12.59
CA ARG A 480 -5.86 -1.53 -13.30
C ARG A 480 -5.11 -0.61 -12.35
N GLU A 481 -5.53 -0.60 -11.10
CA GLU A 481 -5.02 0.22 -10.01
C GLU A 481 -3.55 -0.07 -9.77
N GLY A 482 -3.17 -1.35 -9.71
CA GLY A 482 -1.78 -1.77 -9.52
C GLY A 482 -0.86 -1.46 -10.70
N LEU A 483 -1.39 -1.27 -11.92
CA LEU A 483 -0.55 -0.87 -13.07
C LEU A 483 0.07 0.50 -12.87
N TYR A 484 -0.67 1.44 -12.27
CA TYR A 484 -0.15 2.78 -11.98
C TYR A 484 1.10 2.70 -11.11
N GLU A 485 1.23 1.69 -10.24
CA GLU A 485 2.42 1.51 -9.40
C GLU A 485 3.68 1.18 -10.20
N TYR A 486 3.55 0.72 -11.44
CA TYR A 486 4.63 0.35 -12.36
C TYR A 486 4.82 1.32 -13.52
N LEU A 487 4.14 2.47 -13.45
CA LEU A 487 4.14 3.51 -14.48
C LEU A 487 4.46 4.89 -13.90
N LYS A 488 4.90 5.79 -14.78
CA LYS A 488 5.04 7.23 -14.52
C LYS A 488 4.44 8.04 -15.68
N PRO A 489 3.97 9.27 -15.41
CA PRO A 489 3.56 10.18 -16.47
C PRO A 489 4.72 10.54 -17.41
N ARG A 490 4.46 10.52 -18.72
CA ARG A 490 5.47 10.85 -19.76
C ARG A 490 6.07 12.24 -19.64
N HIS A 491 5.31 13.22 -19.13
CA HIS A 491 5.81 14.61 -19.01
C HIS A 491 6.98 14.74 -18.04
N LEU A 492 7.12 13.81 -17.08
CA LEU A 492 8.22 13.82 -16.11
C LEU A 492 9.59 13.65 -16.77
N ALA A 493 9.69 13.03 -17.96
CA ALA A 493 10.93 12.93 -18.71
C ALA A 493 11.53 14.30 -19.11
N THR A 494 10.70 15.35 -19.12
CA THR A 494 11.09 16.73 -19.50
C THR A 494 11.06 17.72 -18.34
N ALA A 495 10.82 17.24 -17.11
CA ALA A 495 10.77 18.07 -15.92
C ALA A 495 12.12 18.76 -15.66
N LYS A 496 12.08 20.06 -15.35
CA LYS A 496 13.28 20.88 -15.12
C LYS A 496 13.46 21.11 -13.62
N PRO A 497 14.69 21.25 -13.10
CA PRO A 497 14.89 21.71 -11.73
C PRO A 497 14.19 23.05 -11.47
N ILE A 498 13.65 23.23 -10.28
CA ILE A 498 13.15 24.53 -9.81
C ILE A 498 14.31 25.53 -9.86
N LYS A 499 14.07 26.72 -10.41
CA LYS A 499 15.10 27.75 -10.50
C LYS A 499 15.48 28.26 -9.10
N ALA A 500 16.78 28.25 -8.79
CA ALA A 500 17.31 28.78 -7.53
C ALA A 500 16.98 30.28 -7.37
N LYS A 501 16.63 30.68 -6.14
CA LYS A 501 16.15 32.02 -5.78
C LYS A 501 17.27 33.07 -5.91
N THR A 502 16.93 34.30 -6.31
CA THR A 502 17.86 35.45 -6.35
C THR A 502 17.71 36.42 -5.17
N LYS A 503 16.56 36.50 -4.48
CA LYS A 503 16.36 37.20 -3.18
C LYS A 503 15.19 36.58 -2.37
N PRO A 504 15.19 36.61 -1.03
CA PRO A 504 14.04 36.21 -0.23
C PRO A 504 12.90 37.23 -0.37
N GLY A 505 11.70 36.77 -0.73
CA GLY A 505 10.47 37.57 -0.67
C GLY A 505 9.93 37.75 0.75
N VAL A 506 10.50 37.05 1.75
CA VAL A 506 10.10 37.12 3.15
C VAL A 506 11.32 37.22 4.07
N SER A 507 11.28 38.05 5.11
CA SER A 507 12.38 38.23 6.07
C SER A 507 11.94 38.29 7.54
N ALA A 508 12.74 37.68 8.43
CA ALA A 508 12.50 37.63 9.89
C ALA A 508 13.09 38.83 10.67
N GLY A 509 13.53 39.88 9.97
CA GLY A 509 14.10 41.08 10.59
C GLY A 509 13.14 42.26 10.57
N ILE A 510 13.32 43.23 11.47
CA ILE A 510 12.58 44.50 11.45
C ILE A 510 13.02 45.29 10.21
N SER A 511 12.19 45.34 9.16
CA SER A 511 12.45 46.19 8.01
C SER A 511 12.55 47.66 8.43
N THR A 512 13.65 48.30 8.02
CA THR A 512 13.83 49.76 8.12
C THR A 512 13.21 50.52 6.94
N THR A 513 12.60 49.78 6.01
CA THR A 513 12.02 50.30 4.77
C THR A 513 10.66 50.94 5.08
N SER A 514 10.53 52.24 4.84
CA SER A 514 9.28 52.97 5.10
C SER A 514 8.13 52.40 4.28
N THR A 515 7.05 52.00 4.92
CA THR A 515 5.81 51.66 4.22
C THR A 515 5.26 52.89 3.51
N GLN A 516 4.78 52.74 2.27
CA GLN A 516 3.93 53.77 1.67
C GLN A 516 2.59 53.92 2.42
N ASN A 517 2.20 52.92 3.22
CA ASN A 517 0.97 52.87 4.00
C ASN A 517 1.26 52.64 5.51
N ARG A 518 0.83 53.56 6.38
CA ARG A 518 1.08 53.52 7.84
C ARG A 518 0.23 52.50 8.63
N LEU A 519 -0.54 51.64 7.95
CA LEU A 519 -1.51 50.74 8.57
C LEU A 519 -0.92 49.32 8.73
N ASP A 520 -1.18 48.71 9.88
CA ASP A 520 -0.84 47.31 10.16
C ASP A 520 -1.69 46.37 9.29
N ARG A 521 -1.03 45.66 8.38
CA ARG A 521 -1.63 44.64 7.49
C ARG A 521 -1.09 43.25 7.79
N THR A 522 -0.95 42.91 9.07
CA THR A 522 -0.47 41.58 9.47
C THR A 522 -1.56 40.53 9.24
N ALA A 523 -1.35 39.69 8.22
CA ALA A 523 -2.19 38.56 7.92
C ALA A 523 -2.02 37.45 8.96
N LYS A 524 -3.11 36.71 9.21
CA LYS A 524 -3.21 35.65 10.21
C LYS A 524 -3.29 34.28 9.55
N PHE A 525 -3.14 33.20 10.32
CA PHE A 525 -3.47 31.86 9.85
C PHE A 525 -4.98 31.69 9.70
N TYR A 526 -5.40 30.66 8.95
CA TYR A 526 -6.78 30.23 8.89
C TYR A 526 -6.88 28.82 9.46
N ILE A 527 -7.45 28.65 10.65
CA ILE A 527 -7.50 27.35 11.34
C ILE A 527 -8.91 27.14 11.88
N GLY A 528 -9.54 26.03 11.52
CA GLY A 528 -10.87 25.68 12.02
C GLY A 528 -11.94 26.71 11.66
N GLY A 529 -11.91 27.23 10.43
CA GLY A 529 -12.94 28.13 9.92
C GLY A 529 -12.83 29.58 10.38
N LYS A 530 -11.69 30.00 10.93
CA LYS A 530 -11.48 31.36 11.43
C LYS A 530 -10.02 31.79 11.33
N GLN A 531 -9.81 33.10 11.34
CA GLN A 531 -8.47 33.67 11.43
C GLN A 531 -7.88 33.51 12.84
N VAL A 532 -6.63 33.04 12.94
CA VAL A 532 -5.95 32.76 14.22
C VAL A 532 -4.55 33.36 14.20
N ARG A 533 -4.14 33.97 15.33
CA ARG A 533 -2.78 34.50 15.50
C ARG A 533 -1.77 33.35 15.59
N PRO A 534 -0.52 33.54 15.15
CA PRO A 534 0.54 32.57 15.39
C PRO A 534 0.71 32.34 16.89
N ASP A 535 0.86 31.07 17.29
CA ASP A 535 1.12 30.71 18.68
C ASP A 535 2.40 31.36 19.22
N SER A 536 3.42 31.49 18.39
CA SER A 536 4.68 32.18 18.71
C SER A 536 4.53 33.68 18.93
N GLY A 537 3.48 34.30 18.36
CA GLY A 537 3.32 35.74 18.25
C GLY A 537 4.20 36.42 17.21
N TYR A 538 5.09 35.68 16.50
CA TYR A 538 5.97 36.24 15.49
C TYR A 538 5.28 36.37 14.13
N SER A 539 5.72 37.38 13.38
CA SER A 539 5.34 37.62 11.99
C SER A 539 6.59 37.88 11.15
N LEU A 540 6.51 37.53 9.88
CA LEU A 540 7.54 37.74 8.88
C LEU A 540 7.13 38.86 7.93
N ASP A 541 8.09 39.69 7.54
CA ASP A 541 7.90 40.74 6.53
C ASP A 541 7.74 40.10 5.15
N VAL A 542 6.73 40.50 4.38
CA VAL A 542 6.57 40.11 2.97
C VAL A 542 6.96 41.29 2.08
N LEU A 543 7.93 41.08 1.21
CA LEU A 543 8.56 42.11 0.39
C LEU A 543 8.23 41.90 -1.09
N SER A 544 8.08 43.00 -1.82
CA SER A 544 8.03 42.96 -3.29
C SER A 544 9.41 42.57 -3.86
N PRO A 545 9.51 42.18 -5.14
CA PRO A 545 10.82 41.91 -5.76
C PRO A 545 11.77 43.11 -5.77
N LYS A 546 11.24 44.33 -5.58
CA LYS A 546 12.00 45.57 -5.45
C LYS A 546 12.45 45.84 -4.00
N GLY A 547 12.03 45.03 -3.03
CA GLY A 547 12.35 45.15 -1.60
C GLY A 547 11.39 46.05 -0.82
N GLU A 548 10.22 46.38 -1.37
CA GLU A 548 9.22 47.22 -0.71
C GLU A 548 8.33 46.36 0.20
N LEU A 549 8.01 46.84 1.41
CA LEU A 549 7.16 46.08 2.35
C LEU A 549 5.70 46.04 1.86
N LEU A 550 5.23 44.83 1.53
CA LEU A 550 3.85 44.57 1.13
C LEU A 550 2.95 44.23 2.32
N GLY A 551 3.48 43.64 3.39
CA GLY A 551 2.71 43.31 4.58
C GLY A 551 3.45 42.34 5.46
N HIS A 552 2.75 41.69 6.38
CA HIS A 552 3.32 40.65 7.23
C HIS A 552 2.46 39.39 7.18
N CYS A 553 3.08 38.23 7.36
CA CYS A 553 2.40 36.95 7.57
C CYS A 553 2.89 36.30 8.86
N GLY A 554 2.08 35.42 9.45
CA GLY A 554 2.50 34.70 10.65
C GLY A 554 3.68 33.75 10.44
N GLU A 555 4.52 33.58 11.46
CA GLU A 555 5.56 32.55 11.50
C GLU A 555 5.06 31.32 12.26
N GLY A 556 4.62 30.31 11.51
CA GLY A 556 3.99 29.11 12.06
C GLY A 556 4.99 28.21 12.77
N ASN A 557 4.51 27.54 13.82
CA ASN A 557 5.31 26.59 14.59
C ASN A 557 4.59 25.23 14.73
N ARG A 558 5.20 24.31 15.49
CA ARG A 558 4.63 22.98 15.77
C ARG A 558 3.27 23.02 16.47
N LYS A 559 2.99 24.03 17.30
CA LYS A 559 1.70 24.19 17.99
C LYS A 559 0.60 24.63 17.02
N ASP A 560 0.90 25.51 16.08
CA ASP A 560 -0.04 25.88 15.01
C ASP A 560 -0.41 24.67 14.15
N ILE A 561 0.60 23.87 13.74
CA ILE A 561 0.37 22.62 12.99
C ILE A 561 -0.52 21.67 13.79
N ARG A 562 -0.25 21.46 15.08
CA ARG A 562 -1.09 20.64 15.94
C ARG A 562 -2.54 21.15 15.96
N ASN A 563 -2.75 22.44 16.14
CA ASN A 563 -4.09 23.04 16.18
C ASN A 563 -4.84 22.85 14.83
N ALA A 564 -4.14 22.97 13.69
CA ALA A 564 -4.72 22.74 12.38
C ALA A 564 -5.04 21.26 12.12
N VAL A 565 -4.17 20.35 12.51
CA VAL A 565 -4.44 18.90 12.41
C VAL A 565 -5.60 18.51 13.32
N GLU A 566 -5.69 19.05 14.54
CA GLU A 566 -6.85 18.85 15.42
C GLU A 566 -8.16 19.37 14.80
N ALA A 567 -8.12 20.52 14.12
CA ALA A 567 -9.29 21.06 13.42
C ALA A 567 -9.69 20.16 12.24
N ALA A 568 -8.73 19.73 11.42
CA ALA A 568 -8.96 18.82 10.30
C ALA A 568 -9.46 17.42 10.73
N ALA A 569 -8.96 16.91 11.87
CA ALA A 569 -9.40 15.65 12.45
C ALA A 569 -10.85 15.72 12.97
N LYS A 570 -11.30 16.87 13.48
CA LYS A 570 -12.69 17.08 13.94
C LYS A 570 -13.68 17.26 12.79
N ALA A 571 -13.23 17.69 11.61
CA ALA A 571 -14.06 17.93 10.43
C ALA A 571 -14.41 16.64 9.65
N THR A 572 -14.79 15.57 10.35
CA THR A 572 -15.08 14.25 9.76
C THR A 572 -16.31 14.25 8.85
N SER A 573 -17.26 15.17 9.08
CA SER A 573 -18.46 15.34 8.25
C SER A 573 -18.13 15.65 6.79
N TRP A 574 -16.98 16.25 6.49
CA TRP A 574 -16.55 16.53 5.13
C TRP A 574 -16.22 15.26 4.34
N SER A 575 -15.53 14.30 4.96
CA SER A 575 -15.24 13.01 4.34
C SER A 575 -16.49 12.14 4.17
N GLN A 576 -17.56 12.44 4.89
CA GLN A 576 -18.88 11.79 4.77
C GLN A 576 -19.85 12.56 3.86
N ALA A 577 -19.52 13.78 3.47
CA ALA A 577 -20.37 14.59 2.60
C ALA A 577 -20.51 13.91 1.22
N SER A 578 -21.65 14.09 0.56
CA SER A 578 -21.82 13.62 -0.80
C SER A 578 -20.86 14.35 -1.76
N GLY A 579 -20.50 13.71 -2.87
CA GLY A 579 -19.73 14.37 -3.93
C GLY A 579 -20.41 15.66 -4.42
N HIS A 580 -21.74 15.63 -4.53
CA HIS A 580 -22.55 16.80 -4.90
C HIS A 580 -22.36 17.98 -3.94
N ASN A 581 -22.42 17.74 -2.62
CA ASN A 581 -22.21 18.81 -1.65
C ASN A 581 -20.81 19.39 -1.75
N ARG A 582 -19.79 18.54 -1.94
CA ARG A 582 -18.40 19.01 -2.14
C ARG A 582 -18.25 19.80 -3.43
N ALA A 583 -18.92 19.38 -4.50
CA ALA A 583 -18.96 20.10 -5.78
C ALA A 583 -19.53 21.51 -5.62
N GLN A 584 -20.66 21.66 -4.92
CA GLN A 584 -21.28 22.96 -4.65
C GLN A 584 -20.31 23.91 -3.94
N VAL A 585 -19.65 23.44 -2.88
CA VAL A 585 -18.66 24.25 -2.16
C VAL A 585 -17.50 24.66 -3.08
N LEU A 586 -16.97 23.76 -3.91
CA LEU A 586 -15.93 24.08 -4.87
C LEU A 586 -16.37 25.11 -5.92
N TYR A 587 -17.61 25.04 -6.38
CA TYR A 587 -18.18 26.04 -7.28
C TYR A 587 -18.36 27.39 -6.60
N TYR A 588 -18.80 27.45 -5.34
CA TYR A 588 -18.86 28.71 -4.59
C TYR A 588 -17.47 29.33 -4.40
N ILE A 589 -16.44 28.52 -4.14
CA ILE A 589 -15.05 29.00 -4.08
C ILE A 589 -14.65 29.61 -5.44
N ALA A 590 -14.98 28.95 -6.55
CA ALA A 590 -14.69 29.45 -7.90
C ALA A 590 -15.41 30.76 -8.20
N GLU A 591 -16.71 30.84 -7.89
CA GLU A 591 -17.55 32.03 -8.09
C GLU A 591 -17.05 33.22 -7.26
N ASN A 592 -16.75 32.99 -5.98
CA ASN A 592 -16.26 34.03 -5.09
C ASN A 592 -14.84 34.48 -5.46
N LEU A 593 -13.97 33.57 -5.91
CA LEU A 593 -12.66 33.95 -6.45
C LEU A 593 -12.82 34.77 -7.74
N SER A 594 -13.75 34.40 -8.62
CA SER A 594 -14.07 35.14 -9.84
C SER A 594 -14.53 36.56 -9.55
N ALA A 595 -15.37 36.74 -8.52
CA ALA A 595 -15.85 38.05 -8.08
C ALA A 595 -14.72 38.98 -7.58
N ARG A 596 -13.59 38.42 -7.15
CA ARG A 596 -12.41 39.15 -6.65
C ARG A 596 -11.18 39.00 -7.57
N ALA A 597 -11.37 38.57 -8.81
CA ALA A 597 -10.26 38.18 -9.69
C ALA A 597 -9.23 39.30 -9.91
N GLU A 598 -9.68 40.53 -10.15
CA GLU A 598 -8.79 41.69 -10.34
C GLU A 598 -7.94 41.99 -9.09
N GLU A 599 -8.52 41.81 -7.90
CA GLU A 599 -7.82 42.02 -6.63
C GLU A 599 -6.71 40.98 -6.43
N PHE A 600 -6.99 39.71 -6.70
CA PHE A 600 -5.98 38.64 -6.63
C PHE A 600 -4.89 38.82 -7.68
N ALA A 601 -5.23 39.25 -8.90
CA ALA A 601 -4.25 39.53 -9.94
C ALA A 601 -3.33 40.69 -9.54
N ALA A 602 -3.87 41.76 -8.96
CA ALA A 602 -3.07 42.85 -8.42
C ALA A 602 -2.13 42.36 -7.31
N ARG A 603 -2.64 41.57 -6.36
CA ARG A 603 -1.82 40.99 -5.28
C ARG A 603 -0.67 40.13 -5.80
N ILE A 604 -0.95 39.25 -6.76
CA ILE A 604 0.07 38.38 -7.38
C ILE A 604 1.14 39.21 -8.09
N SER A 605 0.73 40.21 -8.86
CA SER A 605 1.67 41.11 -9.56
C SER A 605 2.55 41.89 -8.56
N GLU A 606 1.98 42.37 -7.45
CA GLU A 606 2.74 43.06 -6.39
C GLU A 606 3.81 42.16 -5.75
N GLN A 607 3.45 40.93 -5.37
CA GLN A 607 4.36 40.03 -4.63
C GLN A 607 5.39 39.33 -5.53
N THR A 608 5.05 39.02 -6.78
CA THR A 608 5.93 38.28 -7.69
C THR A 608 6.67 39.18 -8.68
N GLY A 609 6.16 40.38 -8.95
CA GLY A 609 6.65 41.28 -10.01
C GLY A 609 6.34 40.83 -11.42
N CYS A 610 5.51 39.80 -11.61
CA CYS A 610 5.04 39.41 -12.94
C CYS A 610 4.13 40.48 -13.55
N SER A 611 3.95 40.43 -14.88
CA SER A 611 3.06 41.37 -15.56
C SER A 611 1.61 41.16 -15.14
N THR A 612 0.80 42.22 -15.14
CA THR A 612 -0.65 42.14 -14.85
C THR A 612 -1.37 41.09 -15.70
N LYS A 613 -0.93 40.90 -16.95
CA LYS A 613 -1.46 39.85 -17.83
C LYS A 613 -1.18 38.44 -17.30
N GLN A 614 0.05 38.17 -16.86
CA GLN A 614 0.42 36.87 -16.28
C GLN A 614 -0.30 36.62 -14.95
N ALA A 615 -0.42 37.65 -14.11
CA ALA A 615 -1.16 37.53 -12.86
C ALA A 615 -2.65 37.25 -13.10
N ALA A 616 -3.27 37.93 -14.07
CA ALA A 616 -4.65 37.67 -14.46
C ALA A 616 -4.83 36.25 -15.03
N GLU A 617 -3.87 35.77 -15.82
CA GLU A 617 -3.85 34.39 -16.33
C GLU A 617 -3.74 33.37 -15.20
N GLU A 618 -2.88 33.60 -14.20
CA GLU A 618 -2.78 32.72 -13.02
C GLU A 618 -4.11 32.62 -12.25
N VAL A 619 -4.80 33.74 -12.06
CA VAL A 619 -6.11 33.78 -11.40
C VAL A 619 -7.18 33.06 -12.22
N GLU A 620 -7.25 33.34 -13.52
CA GLU A 620 -8.20 32.72 -14.44
C GLU A 620 -8.02 31.19 -14.46
N VAL A 621 -6.78 30.70 -14.58
CA VAL A 621 -6.52 29.26 -14.53
C VAL A 621 -6.85 28.70 -13.14
N SER A 622 -6.62 29.44 -12.05
CA SER A 622 -7.02 29.00 -10.69
C SER A 622 -8.53 28.80 -10.57
N ILE A 623 -9.32 29.71 -11.14
CA ILE A 623 -10.79 29.61 -11.22
C ILE A 623 -11.19 28.37 -12.02
N GLN A 624 -10.57 28.17 -13.19
CA GLN A 624 -10.81 26.97 -14.01
C GLN A 624 -10.50 25.68 -13.26
N ARG A 625 -9.40 25.62 -12.48
CA ARG A 625 -9.05 24.45 -11.66
C ARG A 625 -10.13 24.16 -10.61
N LEU A 626 -10.68 25.18 -9.96
CA LEU A 626 -11.77 25.00 -9.00
C LEU A 626 -13.03 24.47 -9.69
N PHE A 627 -13.40 24.99 -10.86
CA PHE A 627 -14.52 24.46 -11.64
C PHE A 627 -14.29 23.00 -12.07
N SER A 628 -13.09 22.67 -12.53
CA SER A 628 -12.72 21.31 -12.91
C SER A 628 -12.84 20.33 -11.74
N TYR A 629 -12.29 20.67 -10.58
CA TYR A 629 -12.36 19.77 -9.42
C TYR A 629 -13.73 19.77 -8.75
N GLY A 630 -14.50 20.87 -8.86
CA GLY A 630 -15.94 20.86 -8.58
C GLY A 630 -16.67 19.85 -9.47
N ALA A 631 -16.32 19.78 -10.76
CA ALA A 631 -16.89 18.79 -11.66
C ALA A 631 -16.48 17.35 -11.32
N TRP A 632 -15.24 17.12 -10.88
CA TRP A 632 -14.74 15.80 -10.48
C TRP A 632 -15.29 15.28 -9.15
N ALA A 633 -15.73 16.16 -8.25
CA ALA A 633 -16.09 15.80 -6.88
C ALA A 633 -17.17 14.70 -6.77
N ASP A 634 -18.02 14.54 -7.79
CA ASP A 634 -19.06 13.51 -7.92
C ASP A 634 -18.96 12.67 -9.20
N LYS A 635 -17.83 12.71 -9.92
CA LYS A 635 -17.61 11.99 -11.21
C LYS A 635 -16.37 11.11 -11.23
N TYR A 636 -15.68 10.98 -10.09
CA TYR A 636 -14.53 10.09 -9.95
C TYR A 636 -14.96 8.70 -9.49
N ASP A 637 -15.72 8.03 -10.37
CA ASP A 637 -16.34 6.74 -10.09
C ASP A 637 -15.31 5.66 -9.77
N GLY A 638 -15.70 4.74 -8.89
CA GLY A 638 -14.99 3.47 -8.69
C GLY A 638 -15.16 2.52 -9.89
N ALA A 639 -14.64 1.30 -9.75
CA ALA A 639 -14.80 0.25 -10.75
C ALA A 639 -15.48 -0.99 -10.16
N VAL A 640 -16.15 -1.77 -11.01
CA VAL A 640 -16.67 -3.09 -10.66
C VAL A 640 -15.86 -4.12 -11.43
N HIS A 641 -15.13 -4.95 -10.71
CA HIS A 641 -14.31 -6.02 -11.28
C HIS A 641 -15.08 -7.32 -11.28
N SER A 642 -15.28 -7.88 -12.48
CA SER A 642 -15.78 -9.24 -12.65
C SER A 642 -14.67 -10.23 -12.31
N VAL A 643 -14.93 -11.07 -11.31
CA VAL A 643 -14.00 -12.05 -10.78
C VAL A 643 -14.49 -13.46 -11.12
N PRO A 644 -13.63 -14.46 -11.32
CA PRO A 644 -14.02 -15.81 -11.75
C PRO A 644 -14.64 -16.65 -10.62
N MET A 645 -15.18 -15.99 -9.59
CA MET A 645 -15.77 -16.56 -8.39
C MET A 645 -17.09 -15.85 -8.12
N ARG A 646 -17.99 -16.49 -7.38
CA ARG A 646 -19.33 -15.96 -7.14
C ARG A 646 -19.26 -14.61 -6.42
N GLY A 647 -19.60 -13.54 -7.13
CA GLY A 647 -19.57 -12.18 -6.60
C GLY A 647 -18.90 -11.18 -7.54
N VAL A 648 -18.69 -9.98 -7.03
CA VAL A 648 -17.94 -8.91 -7.68
C VAL A 648 -17.04 -8.21 -6.67
N ALA A 649 -15.92 -7.64 -7.14
CA ALA A 649 -15.10 -6.76 -6.34
C ALA A 649 -15.35 -5.29 -6.75
N LEU A 650 -15.89 -4.50 -5.83
CA LEU A 650 -16.16 -3.08 -6.00
C LEU A 650 -14.92 -2.28 -5.58
N ALA A 651 -14.14 -1.80 -6.54
CA ALA A 651 -12.99 -0.93 -6.31
C ALA A 651 -13.46 0.50 -6.06
N MET A 652 -13.73 0.83 -4.80
CA MET A 652 -14.25 2.12 -4.36
C MET A 652 -13.11 3.11 -4.08
N HIS A 653 -13.28 4.36 -4.50
CA HIS A 653 -12.39 5.45 -4.13
C HIS A 653 -12.80 6.04 -2.78
N GLU A 654 -11.87 6.10 -1.82
CA GLU A 654 -12.06 6.72 -0.51
C GLU A 654 -11.05 7.85 -0.30
N ALA A 655 -11.42 8.88 0.45
CA ALA A 655 -10.49 9.92 0.88
C ALA A 655 -9.33 9.32 1.70
N ASN A 656 -8.10 9.84 1.53
CA ASN A 656 -6.99 9.51 2.44
C ASN A 656 -7.31 9.89 3.88
N GLY A 657 -7.89 11.08 4.09
CA GLY A 657 -8.26 11.58 5.40
C GLY A 657 -7.77 13.01 5.66
N VAL A 658 -6.90 13.20 6.65
CA VAL A 658 -6.18 14.45 6.89
C VAL A 658 -4.95 14.49 5.98
N MET A 659 -4.90 15.46 5.08
CA MET A 659 -3.77 15.66 4.18
C MET A 659 -2.98 16.92 4.54
N ALA A 660 -1.66 16.80 4.52
CA ALA A 660 -0.75 17.92 4.59
C ALA A 660 -0.31 18.32 3.17
N VAL A 661 -0.34 19.62 2.84
CA VAL A 661 0.05 20.11 1.51
C VAL A 661 1.03 21.27 1.67
N VAL A 662 2.27 21.08 1.25
CA VAL A 662 3.31 22.12 1.20
C VAL A 662 3.46 22.55 -0.25
N CYS A 663 3.05 23.79 -0.53
CA CYS A 663 2.85 24.30 -1.89
C CYS A 663 4.14 24.83 -2.50
N SER A 664 4.13 24.94 -3.83
CA SER A 664 5.22 25.58 -4.58
C SER A 664 5.29 27.08 -4.33
N ASP A 665 6.51 27.62 -4.44
CA ASP A 665 6.71 29.07 -4.54
C ASP A 665 6.41 29.63 -5.95
N GLN A 666 6.30 28.76 -6.95
CA GLN A 666 5.93 29.12 -8.31
C GLN A 666 4.40 29.22 -8.42
N GLU A 667 3.92 30.26 -9.12
CA GLU A 667 2.48 30.54 -9.32
C GLU A 667 1.69 30.43 -8.00
N PRO A 668 1.91 31.35 -7.04
CA PRO A 668 1.58 31.16 -5.64
C PRO A 668 0.09 30.93 -5.33
N LEU A 669 -0.83 31.46 -6.16
CA LEU A 669 -2.25 31.13 -6.04
C LEU A 669 -2.57 29.83 -6.77
N LEU A 670 -2.12 29.69 -8.03
CA LEU A 670 -2.49 28.55 -8.86
C LEU A 670 -1.91 27.23 -8.33
N GLY A 671 -0.65 27.21 -7.90
CA GLY A 671 -0.02 26.05 -7.27
C GLY A 671 -0.74 25.66 -5.98
N PHE A 672 -1.15 26.64 -5.17
CA PHE A 672 -1.96 26.40 -3.97
C PHE A 672 -3.31 25.75 -4.33
N ILE A 673 -4.07 26.35 -5.25
CA ILE A 673 -5.39 25.85 -5.68
C ILE A 673 -5.31 24.48 -6.35
N SER A 674 -4.33 24.29 -7.23
CA SER A 674 -4.13 23.02 -7.96
C SER A 674 -3.82 21.85 -7.02
N LEU A 675 -3.32 22.12 -5.82
CA LEU A 675 -3.07 21.10 -4.80
C LEU A 675 -4.24 20.93 -3.83
N ILE A 676 -4.88 22.01 -3.36
CA ILE A 676 -5.95 21.89 -2.36
C ILE A 676 -7.29 21.45 -2.96
N ALA A 677 -7.63 21.91 -4.16
CA ALA A 677 -8.92 21.65 -4.80
C ALA A 677 -9.17 20.15 -5.07
N PRO A 678 -8.24 19.38 -5.67
CA PRO A 678 -8.45 17.93 -5.85
C PRO A 678 -8.57 17.19 -4.53
N ALA A 679 -7.78 17.59 -3.52
CA ALA A 679 -7.82 16.97 -2.21
C ALA A 679 -9.21 17.12 -1.56
N ILE A 680 -9.76 18.33 -1.51
CA ILE A 680 -11.08 18.55 -0.91
C ILE A 680 -12.21 18.01 -1.78
N ALA A 681 -12.07 17.98 -3.12
CA ALA A 681 -13.04 17.36 -4.02
C ALA A 681 -13.24 15.88 -3.72
N MET A 682 -12.16 15.18 -3.34
CA MET A 682 -12.18 13.76 -2.97
C MET A 682 -12.54 13.54 -1.48
N GLY A 683 -12.90 14.58 -0.73
CA GLY A 683 -13.35 14.47 0.66
C GLY A 683 -12.25 14.53 1.71
N ASN A 684 -11.03 14.92 1.34
CA ASN A 684 -9.94 15.12 2.30
C ASN A 684 -10.06 16.45 3.05
N ARG A 685 -9.48 16.51 4.25
CA ARG A 685 -9.33 17.76 5.02
C ARG A 685 -7.86 18.16 5.00
N VAL A 686 -7.58 19.41 4.65
CA VAL A 686 -6.23 19.86 4.26
C VAL A 686 -5.64 20.80 5.31
N VAL A 687 -4.38 20.54 5.67
CA VAL A 687 -3.49 21.49 6.33
C VAL A 687 -2.46 21.95 5.30
N ALA A 688 -2.65 23.16 4.78
CA ALA A 688 -1.85 23.74 3.72
C ALA A 688 -0.80 24.72 4.28
N VAL A 689 0.43 24.56 3.78
CA VAL A 689 1.51 25.54 3.87
C VAL A 689 1.64 26.15 2.47
N PRO A 690 1.19 27.41 2.26
CA PRO A 690 1.26 28.06 0.95
C PRO A 690 2.70 28.48 0.63
N SER A 691 2.92 29.17 -0.50
CA SER A 691 4.24 29.70 -0.86
C SER A 691 4.89 30.43 0.32
N GLN A 692 6.12 30.04 0.63
CA GLN A 692 6.92 30.70 1.66
C GLN A 692 7.34 32.11 1.21
N THR A 693 7.56 32.32 -0.09
CA THR A 693 8.02 33.62 -0.62
C THR A 693 6.89 34.58 -0.98
N HIS A 694 5.72 34.07 -1.34
CA HIS A 694 4.59 34.84 -1.84
C HIS A 694 3.27 34.42 -1.16
N PRO A 695 3.17 34.48 0.18
CA PRO A 695 2.04 33.89 0.92
C PRO A 695 0.74 34.69 0.81
N LEU A 696 0.81 35.97 0.44
CA LEU A 696 -0.31 36.91 0.66
C LEU A 696 -1.54 36.56 -0.19
N SER A 697 -1.38 36.05 -1.41
CA SER A 697 -2.53 35.60 -2.22
C SER A 697 -3.26 34.42 -1.58
N ALA A 698 -2.55 33.48 -0.97
CA ALA A 698 -3.19 32.37 -0.24
C ALA A 698 -3.81 32.84 1.08
N LEU A 699 -3.23 33.87 1.72
CA LEU A 699 -3.82 34.46 2.92
C LEU A 699 -5.07 35.26 2.59
N ASP A 700 -5.10 36.07 1.53
CA ASP A 700 -6.30 36.80 1.07
C ASP A 700 -7.46 35.84 0.72
N PHE A 701 -7.15 34.57 0.45
CA PHE A 701 -8.10 33.50 0.16
C PHE A 701 -8.98 33.10 1.34
N TYR A 702 -8.61 33.39 2.59
CA TYR A 702 -9.46 33.07 3.76
C TYR A 702 -10.89 33.65 3.68
N GLN A 703 -11.09 34.80 3.03
CA GLN A 703 -12.38 35.45 2.87
C GLN A 703 -13.18 34.74 1.77
N ILE A 704 -12.52 34.20 0.75
CA ILE A 704 -13.16 33.32 -0.23
C ILE A 704 -13.70 32.08 0.49
N LEU A 705 -12.89 31.46 1.37
CA LEU A 705 -13.32 30.30 2.15
C LEU A 705 -14.53 30.61 3.04
N GLU A 706 -14.49 31.73 3.78
CA GLU A 706 -15.59 32.18 4.64
C GLU A 706 -16.86 32.51 3.84
N THR A 707 -16.74 33.13 2.68
CA THR A 707 -17.88 33.50 1.81
C THR A 707 -18.46 32.29 1.07
N SER A 708 -17.68 31.21 0.92
CA SER A 708 -18.08 30.00 0.19
C SER A 708 -18.61 28.88 1.10
N ASP A 709 -18.89 29.21 2.37
CA ASP A 709 -19.38 28.27 3.38
C ASP A 709 -18.52 27.00 3.52
N VAL A 710 -17.20 27.13 3.38
CA VAL A 710 -16.27 26.01 3.57
C VAL A 710 -16.34 25.56 5.03
N PRO A 711 -16.69 24.29 5.32
CA PRO A 711 -16.83 23.85 6.71
C PRO A 711 -15.52 24.01 7.50
N ALA A 712 -15.66 24.41 8.76
CA ALA A 712 -14.53 24.64 9.66
C ALA A 712 -13.60 23.41 9.72
N GLY A 713 -12.31 23.62 9.43
CA GLY A 713 -11.29 22.58 9.48
C GLY A 713 -11.07 21.82 8.17
N VAL A 714 -11.89 22.04 7.13
CA VAL A 714 -11.70 21.41 5.81
C VAL A 714 -10.46 21.96 5.09
N ILE A 715 -10.26 23.28 5.14
CA ILE A 715 -9.02 23.93 4.69
C ILE A 715 -8.45 24.70 5.87
N ASN A 716 -7.19 24.46 6.19
CA ASN A 716 -6.42 25.17 7.20
C ASN A 716 -5.15 25.70 6.54
N ILE A 717 -4.80 26.98 6.74
CA ILE A 717 -3.68 27.65 6.09
C ILE A 717 -2.71 28.18 7.15
N ILE A 718 -1.46 27.72 7.11
CA ILE A 718 -0.39 28.14 8.02
C ILE A 718 0.81 28.57 7.19
N THR A 719 1.32 29.78 7.42
CA THR A 719 2.55 30.29 6.78
C THR A 719 3.76 30.09 7.68
N GLY A 720 4.96 30.02 7.10
CA GLY A 720 6.21 29.88 7.83
C GLY A 720 7.30 29.27 6.95
N ASN A 721 8.38 28.80 7.58
CA ASN A 721 9.41 28.05 6.88
C ASN A 721 8.85 26.70 6.38
N SER A 722 8.83 26.51 5.06
CA SER A 722 8.21 25.34 4.44
C SER A 722 8.85 24.03 4.89
N ASN A 723 10.17 23.99 5.01
CA ASN A 723 10.89 22.75 5.38
C ASN A 723 10.70 22.41 6.86
N GLU A 724 10.69 23.41 7.74
CA GLU A 724 10.44 23.20 9.16
C GLU A 724 9.01 22.72 9.43
N LEU A 725 8.02 23.34 8.79
CA LEU A 725 6.62 22.93 8.90
C LEU A 725 6.39 21.56 8.23
N ALA A 726 7.00 21.31 7.07
CA ALA A 726 6.94 20.03 6.38
C ALA A 726 7.46 18.89 7.25
N LYS A 727 8.58 19.11 7.97
CA LYS A 727 9.12 18.13 8.93
C LYS A 727 8.09 17.74 9.99
N VAL A 728 7.44 18.75 10.60
CA VAL A 728 6.43 18.52 11.63
C VAL A 728 5.23 17.76 11.08
N LEU A 729 4.75 18.14 9.89
CA LEU A 729 3.62 17.48 9.22
C LEU A 729 3.95 16.04 8.82
N ALA A 730 5.14 15.81 8.27
CA ALA A 730 5.62 14.50 7.84
C ALA A 730 5.76 13.52 9.02
N ALA A 731 6.18 14.00 10.19
CA ALA A 731 6.27 13.18 11.41
C ALA A 731 4.94 13.03 12.18
N HIS A 732 3.87 13.72 11.77
CA HIS A 732 2.62 13.74 12.53
C HIS A 732 1.80 12.45 12.35
N TYR A 733 1.38 11.81 13.44
CA TYR A 733 0.64 10.53 13.38
C TYR A 733 -0.82 10.69 12.92
N ASN A 734 -1.45 11.85 13.13
CA ASN A 734 -2.80 12.15 12.63
C ASN A 734 -2.81 12.84 11.25
N VAL A 735 -1.74 12.67 10.45
CA VAL A 735 -1.70 13.08 9.04
C VAL A 735 -1.62 11.80 8.22
N ASP A 736 -2.55 11.59 7.31
CA ASP A 736 -2.68 10.33 6.55
C ASP A 736 -1.85 10.36 5.26
N ALA A 737 -1.65 11.54 4.68
CA ALA A 737 -0.78 11.75 3.52
C ALA A 737 -0.15 13.14 3.51
N ILE A 738 1.04 13.26 2.94
CA ILE A 738 1.74 14.54 2.74
C ILE A 738 2.19 14.75 1.31
N TRP A 739 1.93 15.95 0.84
CA TRP A 739 2.16 16.48 -0.47
C TRP A 739 3.20 17.60 -0.33
N TYR A 740 4.35 17.53 -1.03
CA TYR A 740 5.44 18.51 -0.90
C TYR A 740 6.01 18.96 -2.25
N TRP A 741 5.91 20.27 -2.53
CA TRP A 741 6.43 20.93 -3.73
C TRP A 741 7.46 21.99 -3.36
N GLY A 742 8.64 21.55 -2.97
CA GLY A 742 9.74 22.44 -2.63
C GLY A 742 11.04 21.97 -3.25
N ASP A 743 12.12 22.08 -2.49
CA ASP A 743 13.45 21.67 -2.92
C ASP A 743 13.68 20.14 -2.73
N ALA A 744 14.81 19.65 -3.23
CA ALA A 744 15.16 18.23 -3.13
C ALA A 744 15.49 17.80 -1.69
N GLU A 745 16.01 18.71 -0.87
CA GLU A 745 16.36 18.45 0.53
C GLU A 745 15.09 18.26 1.36
N GLY A 746 14.09 19.13 1.21
CA GLY A 746 12.79 19.02 1.85
C GLY A 746 12.00 17.81 1.34
N SER A 747 12.14 17.42 0.07
CA SER A 747 11.58 16.17 -0.44
C SER A 747 12.15 14.96 0.31
N THR A 748 13.48 14.94 0.50
CA THR A 748 14.19 13.90 1.25
C THR A 748 13.75 13.88 2.71
N LEU A 749 13.66 15.05 3.34
CA LEU A 749 13.20 15.22 4.72
C LEU A 749 11.78 14.69 4.92
N VAL A 750 10.84 15.07 4.04
CA VAL A 750 9.44 14.61 4.12
C VAL A 750 9.35 13.10 4.02
N GLU A 751 10.05 12.49 3.07
CA GLU A 751 10.05 11.04 2.92
C GLU A 751 10.68 10.33 4.11
N ASN A 752 11.77 10.86 4.66
CA ASN A 752 12.42 10.28 5.84
C ASN A 752 11.53 10.37 7.09
N GLU A 753 10.91 11.53 7.35
CA GLU A 753 10.08 11.73 8.54
C GLU A 753 8.72 10.99 8.43
N SER A 754 8.29 10.65 7.22
CA SER A 754 7.05 9.87 6.99
C SER A 754 7.09 8.47 7.61
N THR A 755 8.28 7.93 7.91
CA THR A 755 8.51 6.58 8.46
C THR A 755 7.86 6.39 9.83
N ALA A 756 7.62 7.49 10.56
CA ALA A 756 6.95 7.49 11.85
C ALA A 756 5.59 6.76 11.79
N SER A 757 4.82 6.97 10.72
CA SER A 757 3.49 6.35 10.56
C SER A 757 3.29 5.67 9.20
N LEU A 758 4.33 5.62 8.36
CA LEU A 758 4.27 5.15 6.97
C LEU A 758 3.20 5.83 6.13
N LYS A 759 2.90 7.10 6.42
CA LYS A 759 1.95 7.91 5.65
C LYS A 759 2.39 8.01 4.20
N ARG A 760 1.44 8.12 3.28
CA ARG A 760 1.75 8.32 1.85
C ARG A 760 2.46 9.65 1.64
N THR A 761 3.47 9.65 0.79
CA THR A 761 4.18 10.85 0.37
C THR A 761 4.05 11.06 -1.13
N TRP A 762 3.85 12.30 -1.56
CA TRP A 762 4.02 12.69 -2.94
C TRP A 762 4.87 13.97 -2.99
N VAL A 763 6.11 13.82 -3.46
CA VAL A 763 7.13 14.87 -3.46
C VAL A 763 7.66 15.10 -4.87
N ASN A 764 8.15 16.30 -5.14
CA ASN A 764 8.63 16.70 -6.46
C ASN A 764 10.16 16.58 -6.66
N TYR A 765 10.93 16.25 -5.62
CA TYR A 765 12.40 16.15 -5.67
C TYR A 765 13.10 17.41 -6.21
N GLY A 766 12.54 18.60 -5.95
CA GLY A 766 13.09 19.84 -6.48
C GLY A 766 12.85 20.06 -7.98
N LEU A 767 11.98 19.25 -8.61
CA LEU A 767 11.59 19.42 -10.01
C LEU A 767 10.37 20.33 -10.12
N SER A 768 10.42 21.22 -11.10
CA SER A 768 9.35 22.13 -11.46
C SER A 768 8.28 21.40 -12.26
N ARG A 769 7.07 21.94 -12.16
CA ARG A 769 5.88 21.52 -12.90
C ARG A 769 5.28 22.73 -13.58
N ASP A 770 4.75 22.56 -14.79
CA ASP A 770 3.99 23.61 -15.46
C ASP A 770 2.56 23.65 -14.90
N TRP A 771 2.30 24.56 -13.97
CA TRP A 771 0.99 24.71 -13.33
C TRP A 771 -0.09 25.24 -14.28
N LEU A 772 0.31 26.01 -15.30
CA LEU A 772 -0.60 26.54 -16.32
C LEU A 772 -1.06 25.43 -17.27
N SER A 773 -0.22 24.42 -17.52
CA SER A 773 -0.57 23.28 -18.36
C SER A 773 -1.70 22.42 -17.75
N PRO A 774 -2.82 22.19 -18.45
CA PRO A 774 -3.86 21.27 -18.00
C PRO A 774 -3.39 19.81 -17.88
N THR A 775 -2.32 19.41 -18.59
CA THR A 775 -1.80 18.04 -18.52
C THR A 775 -0.88 17.81 -17.32
N GLN A 776 -0.36 18.89 -16.72
CA GLN A 776 0.58 18.81 -15.60
C GLN A 776 -0.02 19.37 -14.31
N GLY A 777 -0.69 20.51 -14.35
CA GLY A 777 -1.30 21.19 -13.19
C GLY A 777 -2.72 20.73 -12.85
N GLU A 778 -3.29 19.78 -13.60
CA GLU A 778 -4.64 19.24 -13.36
C GLU A 778 -4.69 17.74 -13.68
N GLY A 779 -5.76 17.08 -13.24
CA GLY A 779 -6.24 15.83 -13.83
C GLY A 779 -6.25 14.65 -12.87
N ARG A 780 -6.41 13.45 -13.45
CA ARG A 780 -6.60 12.20 -12.69
C ARG A 780 -5.41 11.82 -11.82
N GLU A 781 -4.21 12.32 -12.11
CA GLU A 781 -3.04 12.09 -11.25
C GLU A 781 -3.27 12.63 -9.84
N PHE A 782 -3.78 13.87 -9.72
CA PHE A 782 -4.07 14.48 -8.42
C PHE A 782 -5.19 13.76 -7.69
N LEU A 783 -6.24 13.35 -8.40
CA LEU A 783 -7.35 12.58 -7.83
C LEU A 783 -6.85 11.25 -7.25
N ARG A 784 -6.06 10.48 -8.00
CA ARG A 784 -5.46 9.22 -7.53
C ARG A 784 -4.54 9.43 -6.32
N GLN A 785 -3.81 10.53 -6.27
CA GLN A 785 -2.96 10.85 -5.11
C GLN A 785 -3.76 11.32 -3.88
N ALA A 786 -5.02 11.73 -4.07
CA ALA A 786 -5.94 12.18 -3.04
C ALA A 786 -6.96 11.10 -2.62
N THR A 787 -6.85 9.89 -3.17
CA THR A 787 -7.73 8.76 -2.85
C THR A 787 -6.96 7.49 -2.53
N GLU A 788 -7.54 6.68 -1.67
CA GLU A 788 -7.26 5.25 -1.53
C GLU A 788 -8.24 4.44 -2.38
N VAL A 789 -7.84 3.25 -2.82
CA VAL A 789 -8.77 2.27 -3.37
C VAL A 789 -9.10 1.22 -2.32
N LYS A 790 -10.38 1.03 -2.02
CA LYS A 790 -10.88 -0.07 -1.20
C LYS A 790 -11.65 -1.05 -2.08
N ASN A 791 -11.23 -2.31 -2.12
CA ASN A 791 -11.98 -3.36 -2.81
C ASN A 791 -12.98 -4.02 -1.86
N ILE A 792 -14.27 -3.81 -2.11
CA ILE A 792 -15.37 -4.44 -1.38
C ILE A 792 -15.89 -5.62 -2.19
N TRP A 793 -15.68 -6.83 -1.69
CA TRP A 793 -16.18 -8.05 -2.31
C TRP A 793 -17.57 -8.32 -1.79
N ALA A 794 -18.53 -8.41 -2.71
CA ALA A 794 -19.93 -8.62 -2.38
C ALA A 794 -20.52 -9.79 -3.17
N PRO A 795 -21.44 -10.56 -2.58
CA PRO A 795 -22.24 -11.53 -3.31
C PRO A 795 -23.00 -10.87 -4.46
N TYR A 796 -22.96 -11.49 -5.62
CA TYR A 796 -23.69 -11.07 -6.82
C TYR A 796 -24.12 -12.34 -7.57
N GLY A 797 -25.38 -12.37 -8.01
CA GLY A 797 -25.91 -13.49 -8.79
C GLY A 797 -25.59 -13.29 -10.26
N GLU A 798 -24.98 -14.30 -10.88
CA GLU A 798 -24.84 -14.39 -12.34
C GLU A 798 -26.09 -14.97 -13.01
#